data_AF-A0A948GJY4-F1
#
_entry.id   AF-A0A948GJY4-F1
#
_cell.length_a   1.000
_cell.length_b   1.000
_cell.length_c   1.000
_cell.angle_alpha   90.00
_cell.angle_beta   90.00
_cell.angle_gamma   90.00
#
_symmetry.space_group_name_H-M   'P 1'
#
loop_
_entity.id
_entity.type
_entity.pdbx_description
1 polymer ?
#
loop_
_entity_poly.entity_id
_entity_poly.type
_entity_poly.pdbx_seq_one_letter_code
_entity_poly.pdbx_strand_id
1 'polypeptide(L)'
;MGTGYPATYTITATAGSHGSITPTGAITVARGAAQAYTIIPDTGYTTANLIVDGISVSAVPEYTFSNVQANHTISVTFNTAPAGNNIVPSLVPARTSGVAPLSVFFDASATTDAGVSRPFHELEYTWSFGDTNAGTWAYGAKPGSSKNAATGPVAAHVFETPGTYTVTLTVFDGTYSASTNTTITVQDPETVFAGTNTLCFSTSANYTGCPAGATHVQTSDFASAINDYHDTNRRLLFRRGETFIAASSGIISKTGPGIIGAYGTGTLLPIAKITTDIPAGGKYPILQISGRDTPGIGDWRVMDFEIDGSSVQDQMVTGIGSMGAFDQLLVLRVNMHDIWRGVGAGLDILNYWNNNGSPGHTIFDQWAVVDSYITALPGCNSPGNYNCDWRIYLAGKRSSVLGNFLDNQDTGGSHVVRSEYMRKGVISNNSLARAGDFQLAIKLHSTIWGVAGVSDPAGTGTYSEQVVIADNKIIGGINPWTISLGPQDEISDERVRDIIVERNWFTAGSASQLHMHINSSETTIRNNICNLTGGAYHTCVSVDRWGVAPAPANVRIYNNTFYSGSTGDFVGVEIGAATATIVRNNLASAPFATAPVMINGMGTGLVESNNLLNNIPSALFVTSPPSATADFGLKSGANPAREAGFADVPVFTDFFLTTRPQNGVIDAGAAEGL
;
A
#
# COMPACT_ATOMS: atom_id res chain seq x y z
N MET A 1 56.75 -52.42 25.27
CA MET A 1 55.57 -52.33 26.15
C MET A 1 54.38 -51.98 25.26
N GLY A 2 53.41 -52.89 25.09
CA GLY A 2 52.24 -52.63 24.25
C GLY A 2 51.37 -51.54 24.88
N THR A 3 51.07 -50.49 24.13
CA THR A 3 50.12 -49.46 24.55
C THR A 3 48.73 -50.11 24.58
N GLY A 4 48.21 -50.35 25.79
CA GLY A 4 46.93 -50.98 26.03
C GLY A 4 45.78 -50.05 25.65
N TYR A 5 45.46 -49.97 24.36
CA TYR A 5 44.21 -49.38 23.92
C TYR A 5 43.05 -50.32 24.31
N PRO A 6 41.93 -49.79 24.82
CA PRO A 6 40.78 -50.63 25.14
C PRO A 6 40.28 -51.33 23.87
N ALA A 7 39.93 -52.61 24.01
CA ALA A 7 39.43 -53.43 22.90
C ALA A 7 38.03 -53.00 22.44
N THR A 8 37.31 -52.25 23.28
CA THR A 8 35.96 -51.76 23.03
C THR A 8 35.79 -50.34 23.55
N TYR A 9 34.84 -49.61 22.97
CA TYR A 9 34.40 -48.29 23.39
C TYR A 9 32.89 -48.28 23.59
N THR A 10 32.40 -47.35 24.41
CA THR A 10 30.97 -47.20 24.70
C THR A 10 30.39 -46.01 23.95
N ILE A 11 29.26 -46.21 23.29
CA ILE A 11 28.45 -45.12 22.72
C ILE A 11 27.15 -45.06 23.51
N THR A 12 26.80 -43.89 24.05
CA THR A 12 25.56 -43.68 24.80
C THR A 12 24.57 -42.87 23.96
N ALA A 13 23.43 -43.47 23.65
CA ALA A 13 22.35 -42.83 22.89
C ALA A 13 21.16 -42.46 23.77
N THR A 14 20.65 -41.23 23.65
CA THR A 14 19.45 -40.78 24.35
C THR A 14 18.46 -40.08 23.40
N ALA A 15 17.17 -40.24 23.68
CA ALA A 15 16.10 -39.52 22.99
C ALA A 15 15.26 -38.75 24.02
N GLY A 16 14.89 -37.52 23.68
CA GLY A 16 13.84 -36.77 24.36
C GLY A 16 12.45 -37.37 24.11
N SER A 17 11.41 -36.77 24.68
CA SER A 17 10.03 -37.18 24.41
C SER A 17 9.66 -37.01 22.93
N HIS A 18 8.65 -37.78 22.48
CA HIS A 18 8.03 -37.66 21.15
C HIS A 18 8.86 -38.17 19.97
N GLY A 19 9.73 -39.15 20.24
CA GLY A 19 10.40 -39.95 19.23
C GLY A 19 11.38 -40.91 19.87
N SER A 20 12.18 -41.58 19.05
CA SER A 20 13.12 -42.61 19.50
C SER A 20 14.44 -42.56 18.74
N ILE A 21 15.48 -43.08 19.39
CA ILE A 21 16.77 -43.40 18.79
C ILE A 21 17.08 -44.88 19.06
N THR A 22 17.46 -45.63 18.02
CA THR A 22 17.72 -47.07 18.11
C THR A 22 19.08 -47.41 17.53
N PRO A 23 19.97 -48.11 18.26
CA PRO A 23 19.80 -48.57 19.65
C PRO A 23 19.78 -47.41 20.66
N THR A 24 19.11 -47.61 21.80
CA THR A 24 19.07 -46.62 22.90
C THR A 24 19.95 -47.07 24.07
N GLY A 25 20.43 -46.12 24.87
CA GLY A 25 21.29 -46.39 26.02
C GLY A 25 22.75 -46.63 25.64
N ALA A 26 23.51 -47.19 26.57
CA ALA A 26 24.93 -47.47 26.39
C ALA A 26 25.14 -48.80 25.65
N ILE A 27 25.85 -48.75 24.52
CA ILE A 27 26.26 -49.94 23.76
C ILE A 27 27.77 -50.01 23.62
N THR A 28 28.30 -51.23 23.70
CA THR A 28 29.75 -51.50 23.59
C THR A 28 30.09 -51.91 22.17
N VAL A 29 31.01 -51.19 21.54
CA VAL A 29 31.42 -51.35 20.15
C VAL A 29 32.91 -51.70 20.11
N ALA A 30 33.30 -52.68 19.28
CA ALA A 30 34.71 -53.04 19.13
C ALA A 30 35.52 -51.87 18.53
N ARG A 31 36.77 -51.71 18.97
CA ARG A 31 37.66 -50.69 18.41
C ARG A 31 37.76 -50.80 16.89
N GLY A 32 37.53 -49.69 16.20
CA GLY A 32 37.57 -49.60 14.74
C GLY A 32 36.31 -50.07 14.01
N ALA A 33 35.32 -50.61 14.72
CA ALA A 33 34.02 -50.96 14.14
C ALA A 33 33.17 -49.70 13.89
N ALA A 34 32.11 -49.86 13.10
CA ALA A 34 31.10 -48.83 12.88
C ALA A 34 29.82 -49.16 13.64
N GLN A 35 29.05 -48.13 13.98
CA GLN A 35 27.75 -48.28 14.65
C GLN A 35 26.75 -47.27 14.09
N ALA A 36 25.62 -47.79 13.60
CA ALA A 36 24.51 -47.01 13.08
C ALA A 36 23.44 -46.78 14.16
N TYR A 37 22.76 -45.64 14.05
CA TYR A 37 21.61 -45.25 14.84
C TYR A 37 20.49 -44.78 13.92
N THR A 38 19.29 -45.30 14.13
CA THR A 38 18.06 -44.85 13.45
C THR A 38 17.28 -43.94 14.38
N ILE A 39 16.84 -42.80 13.85
CA ILE A 39 16.07 -41.78 14.57
C ILE A 39 14.67 -41.74 13.96
N ILE A 40 13.65 -41.98 14.79
CA ILE A 40 12.25 -42.02 14.35
C ILE A 40 11.44 -41.07 15.23
N PRO A 41 11.01 -39.91 14.71
CA PRO A 41 10.02 -39.06 15.38
C PRO A 41 8.67 -39.79 15.51
N ASP A 42 7.93 -39.51 16.59
CA ASP A 42 6.55 -39.97 16.71
C ASP A 42 5.66 -39.27 15.66
N THR A 43 4.49 -39.84 15.39
CA THR A 43 3.51 -39.21 14.47
C THR A 43 3.15 -37.82 14.97
N GLY A 44 3.30 -36.80 14.10
CA GLY A 44 3.06 -35.40 14.45
C GLY A 44 4.28 -34.68 15.05
N TYR A 45 5.47 -35.28 14.98
CA TYR A 45 6.73 -34.69 15.45
C TYR A 45 7.83 -34.74 14.39
N THR A 46 8.82 -33.84 14.50
CA THR A 46 10.05 -33.83 13.71
C THR A 46 11.26 -33.70 14.63
N THR A 47 12.44 -34.08 14.12
CA THR A 47 13.70 -33.94 14.87
C THR A 47 14.02 -32.46 15.08
N ALA A 48 14.16 -32.04 16.34
CA ALA A 48 14.48 -30.68 16.73
C ALA A 48 15.99 -30.43 16.78
N ASN A 49 16.72 -31.27 17.52
CA ASN A 49 18.18 -31.22 17.60
C ASN A 49 18.75 -32.63 17.58
N LEU A 50 19.87 -32.80 16.87
CA LEU A 50 20.73 -33.97 16.96
C LEU A 50 22.10 -33.51 17.47
N ILE A 51 22.53 -34.01 18.62
CA ILE A 51 23.79 -33.64 19.26
C ILE A 51 24.69 -34.87 19.31
N VAL A 52 25.89 -34.75 18.75
CA VAL A 52 26.91 -35.80 18.75
C VAL A 52 28.15 -35.27 19.46
N ASP A 53 28.59 -35.97 20.51
CA ASP A 53 29.74 -35.57 21.35
C ASP A 53 29.67 -34.12 21.85
N GLY A 54 28.46 -33.64 22.15
CA GLY A 54 28.19 -32.27 22.62
C GLY A 54 28.09 -31.21 21.52
N ILE A 55 28.23 -31.60 20.25
CA ILE A 55 28.15 -30.70 19.09
C ILE A 55 26.82 -30.93 18.35
N SER A 56 26.10 -29.84 18.06
CA SER A 56 24.88 -29.92 17.24
C SER A 56 25.23 -30.22 15.79
N VAL A 57 24.56 -31.20 15.20
CA VAL A 57 24.72 -31.63 13.80
C VAL A 57 23.37 -31.59 13.08
N SER A 58 23.40 -31.60 11.74
CA SER A 58 22.19 -31.63 10.93
C SER A 58 21.32 -32.86 11.27
N ALA A 59 20.02 -32.63 11.44
CA ALA A 59 19.06 -33.69 11.70
C ALA A 59 18.96 -34.63 10.49
N VAL A 60 19.20 -35.92 10.73
CA VAL A 60 19.15 -37.00 9.74
C VAL A 60 18.35 -38.18 10.32
N PRO A 61 17.66 -38.97 9.48
CA PRO A 61 16.92 -40.16 9.95
C PRO A 61 17.85 -41.29 10.40
N GLU A 62 19.12 -41.27 9.94
CA GLU A 62 20.15 -42.21 10.36
C GLU A 62 21.48 -41.50 10.59
N TYR A 63 22.18 -41.88 11.67
CA TYR A 63 23.53 -41.41 11.99
C TYR A 63 24.46 -42.60 12.20
N THR A 64 25.63 -42.62 11.56
CA THR A 64 26.60 -43.70 11.71
C THR A 64 27.93 -43.17 12.24
N PHE A 65 28.37 -43.70 13.39
CA PHE A 65 29.77 -43.58 13.81
C PHE A 65 30.61 -44.55 12.98
N SER A 66 31.53 -44.04 12.18
CA SER A 66 32.50 -44.85 11.45
C SER A 66 33.81 -44.96 12.23
N ASN A 67 34.41 -46.15 12.29
CA ASN A 67 35.75 -46.36 12.88
C ASN A 67 35.86 -45.81 14.31
N VAL A 68 35.11 -46.40 15.25
CA VAL A 68 35.05 -45.94 16.65
C VAL A 68 36.40 -46.14 17.36
N GLN A 69 37.01 -45.04 17.80
CA GLN A 69 38.32 -45.01 18.49
C GLN A 69 38.26 -44.38 19.89
N ALA A 70 37.07 -43.96 20.33
CA ALA A 70 36.81 -43.37 21.64
C ALA A 70 35.37 -43.65 22.07
N ASN A 71 35.04 -43.32 23.32
CA ASN A 71 33.65 -43.29 23.76
C ASN A 71 32.93 -42.11 23.11
N HIS A 72 31.65 -42.28 22.79
CA HIS A 72 30.84 -41.25 22.15
C HIS A 72 29.48 -41.07 22.82
N THR A 73 28.85 -39.92 22.57
CA THR A 73 27.45 -39.67 22.92
C THR A 73 26.66 -39.20 21.70
N ILE A 74 25.40 -39.61 21.62
CA ILE A 74 24.44 -39.12 20.64
C ILE A 74 23.11 -38.87 21.34
N SER A 75 22.58 -37.66 21.25
CA SER A 75 21.28 -37.32 21.82
C SER A 75 20.40 -36.62 20.80
N VAL A 76 19.12 -36.95 20.83
CA VAL A 76 18.11 -36.37 19.94
C VAL A 76 16.95 -35.79 20.74
N THR A 77 16.42 -34.65 20.32
CA THR A 77 15.16 -34.09 20.81
C THR A 77 14.19 -33.86 19.66
N PHE A 78 12.89 -33.79 19.96
CA PHE A 78 11.83 -33.66 18.98
C PHE A 78 10.93 -32.46 19.30
N ASN A 79 10.40 -31.85 18.25
CA ASN A 79 9.38 -30.80 18.32
C ASN A 79 8.14 -31.26 17.55
N THR A 80 6.98 -30.68 17.82
CA THR A 80 5.79 -30.91 17.00
C THR A 80 6.10 -30.62 15.54
N ALA A 81 5.74 -31.56 14.65
CA ALA A 81 5.77 -31.33 13.22
C ALA A 81 4.86 -30.12 12.93
N PRO A 82 5.20 -29.27 11.94
CA PRO A 82 4.26 -28.27 11.47
C PRO A 82 2.95 -28.99 11.13
N ALA A 83 1.83 -28.53 11.68
CA ALA A 83 0.54 -28.93 11.13
C ALA A 83 0.60 -28.58 9.64
N GLY A 84 0.34 -29.53 8.75
CA GLY A 84 0.40 -29.29 7.29
C GLY A 84 -0.38 -28.04 6.89
N ASN A 85 -0.13 -27.48 5.70
CA ASN A 85 -0.69 -26.21 5.24
C ASN A 85 -2.06 -25.84 5.85
N ASN A 86 -2.05 -24.91 6.82
CA ASN A 86 -3.25 -24.44 7.53
C ASN A 86 -3.79 -23.13 6.94
N ILE A 87 -3.19 -22.67 5.84
CA ILE A 87 -3.61 -21.46 5.17
C ILE A 87 -4.98 -21.73 4.53
N VAL A 88 -5.95 -20.91 4.91
CA VAL A 88 -7.28 -20.87 4.28
C VAL A 88 -7.41 -19.50 3.60
N PRO A 89 -7.05 -19.38 2.31
CA PRO A 89 -7.18 -18.13 1.57
C PRO A 89 -8.63 -17.68 1.49
N SER A 90 -8.88 -16.42 1.84
CA SER A 90 -10.14 -15.73 1.54
C SER A 90 -9.93 -14.86 0.32
N LEU A 91 -10.78 -14.99 -0.70
CA LEU A 91 -10.78 -14.12 -1.87
C LEU A 91 -12.20 -13.62 -2.10
N VAL A 92 -12.45 -12.35 -1.76
CA VAL A 92 -13.76 -11.72 -1.92
C VAL A 92 -13.64 -10.50 -2.84
N PRO A 93 -14.05 -10.61 -4.12
CA PRO A 93 -14.17 -9.44 -4.97
C PRO A 93 -15.39 -8.60 -4.55
N ALA A 94 -15.28 -7.28 -4.60
CA ALA A 94 -16.38 -6.38 -4.29
C ALA A 94 -17.55 -6.49 -5.29
N ARG A 95 -17.23 -6.94 -6.51
CA ARG A 95 -18.18 -7.32 -7.56
C ARG A 95 -17.54 -8.31 -8.52
N THR A 96 -18.33 -9.18 -9.13
CA THR A 96 -17.86 -10.20 -10.09
C THR A 96 -18.18 -9.85 -11.54
N SER A 97 -18.94 -8.78 -11.78
CA SER A 97 -19.26 -8.34 -13.14
C SER A 97 -19.57 -6.85 -13.24
N GLY A 98 -19.44 -6.31 -14.45
CA GLY A 98 -19.95 -4.99 -14.83
C GLY A 98 -19.35 -4.53 -16.17
N VAL A 99 -19.57 -3.27 -16.53
CA VAL A 99 -19.13 -2.72 -17.83
C VAL A 99 -17.68 -2.26 -17.78
N ALA A 100 -16.93 -2.52 -18.86
CA ALA A 100 -15.58 -1.99 -19.06
C ALA A 100 -15.57 -0.46 -19.26
N PRO A 101 -14.58 0.27 -18.72
CA PRO A 101 -13.59 -0.20 -17.74
C PRO A 101 -14.23 -0.54 -16.39
N LEU A 102 -13.84 -1.69 -15.83
CA LEU A 102 -14.39 -2.23 -14.59
C LEU A 102 -13.35 -2.19 -13.47
N SER A 103 -13.47 -1.23 -12.54
CA SER A 103 -12.73 -1.29 -11.29
C SER A 103 -13.31 -2.37 -10.36
N VAL A 104 -12.45 -3.20 -9.76
CA VAL A 104 -12.81 -4.20 -8.77
C VAL A 104 -11.82 -4.13 -7.61
N PHE A 105 -12.35 -3.99 -6.40
CA PHE A 105 -11.59 -4.14 -5.16
C PHE A 105 -11.64 -5.61 -4.71
N PHE A 106 -10.54 -6.15 -4.21
CA PHE A 106 -10.41 -7.52 -3.73
C PHE A 106 -9.98 -7.53 -2.27
N ASP A 107 -10.67 -8.34 -1.48
CA ASP A 107 -10.47 -8.44 -0.04
C ASP A 107 -10.08 -9.88 0.35
N ALA A 108 -8.88 -10.00 0.92
CA ALA A 108 -8.36 -11.23 1.50
C ALA A 108 -8.14 -11.15 3.01
N SER A 109 -8.66 -10.12 3.67
CA SER A 109 -8.43 -9.86 5.11
C SER A 109 -9.02 -10.93 6.04
N ALA A 110 -9.91 -11.78 5.55
CA ALA A 110 -10.45 -12.93 6.28
C ALA A 110 -9.63 -14.22 6.09
N THR A 111 -8.49 -14.16 5.40
CA THR A 111 -7.54 -15.28 5.30
C THR A 111 -7.06 -15.68 6.70
N THR A 112 -7.06 -16.97 6.98
CA THR A 112 -6.58 -17.51 8.26
C THR A 112 -5.41 -18.44 8.06
N ASP A 113 -4.51 -18.45 9.03
CA ASP A 113 -3.50 -19.48 9.20
C ASP A 113 -3.29 -19.67 10.71
N ALA A 114 -3.36 -20.92 11.18
CA ALA A 114 -3.19 -21.27 12.59
C ALA A 114 -1.75 -21.07 13.09
N GLY A 115 -0.77 -20.96 12.17
CA GLY A 115 0.64 -20.73 12.47
C GLY A 115 0.98 -19.28 12.83
N VAL A 116 0.09 -18.32 12.55
CA VAL A 116 0.35 -16.89 12.72
C VAL A 116 -0.75 -16.20 13.53
N SER A 117 -0.41 -15.10 14.19
CA SER A 117 -1.34 -14.38 15.08
C SER A 117 -2.00 -13.18 14.40
N ARG A 118 -1.36 -12.65 13.35
CA ARG A 118 -1.79 -11.47 12.60
C ARG A 118 -1.75 -11.76 11.10
N PRO A 119 -2.65 -12.60 10.55
CA PRO A 119 -2.60 -13.01 9.14
C PRO A 119 -2.55 -11.86 8.14
N PHE A 120 -3.18 -10.72 8.45
CA PHE A 120 -3.12 -9.51 7.60
C PHE A 120 -1.69 -8.98 7.42
N HIS A 121 -0.85 -9.12 8.44
CA HIS A 121 0.52 -8.58 8.49
C HIS A 121 1.60 -9.64 8.27
N GLU A 122 1.33 -10.88 8.69
CA GLU A 122 2.32 -11.96 8.83
C GLU A 122 2.38 -12.90 7.61
N LEU A 123 1.38 -12.86 6.73
CA LEU A 123 1.36 -13.64 5.49
C LEU A 123 1.75 -12.76 4.29
N GLU A 124 2.37 -13.37 3.28
CA GLU A 124 2.53 -12.75 1.96
C GLU A 124 1.35 -13.12 1.07
N TYR A 125 0.78 -12.09 0.44
CA TYR A 125 -0.33 -12.20 -0.50
C TYR A 125 0.16 -11.74 -1.86
N THR A 126 -0.02 -12.58 -2.88
CA THR A 126 0.28 -12.25 -4.27
C THR A 126 -0.97 -12.45 -5.12
N TRP A 127 -1.22 -11.49 -6.00
CA TRP A 127 -2.39 -11.45 -6.87
C TRP A 127 -1.96 -11.55 -8.33
N SER A 128 -2.64 -12.39 -9.10
CA SER A 128 -2.64 -12.35 -10.55
C SER A 128 -4.06 -12.07 -11.03
N PHE A 129 -4.27 -11.02 -11.82
CA PHE A 129 -5.62 -10.65 -12.26
C PHE A 129 -6.08 -11.40 -13.52
N GLY A 130 -5.20 -12.19 -14.15
CA GLY A 130 -5.50 -12.87 -15.41
C GLY A 130 -5.64 -11.93 -16.61
N ASP A 131 -5.24 -10.67 -16.47
CA ASP A 131 -5.33 -9.59 -17.45
C ASP A 131 -3.95 -9.28 -18.04
N THR A 132 -3.48 -10.14 -18.94
CA THR A 132 -2.12 -10.05 -19.51
C THR A 132 -1.86 -8.78 -20.31
N ASN A 133 -2.91 -8.04 -20.70
CA ASN A 133 -2.83 -6.84 -21.52
C ASN A 133 -2.95 -5.55 -20.70
N ALA A 134 -3.03 -5.64 -19.36
CA ALA A 134 -3.17 -4.47 -18.49
C ALA A 134 -2.00 -3.47 -18.58
N GLY A 135 -0.86 -3.88 -19.14
CA GLY A 135 0.32 -3.03 -19.29
C GLY A 135 1.06 -2.81 -17.97
N THR A 136 1.69 -1.64 -17.83
CA THR A 136 2.58 -1.31 -16.71
C THR A 136 2.27 0.05 -16.09
N TRP A 137 2.52 0.21 -14.80
CA TRP A 137 2.41 1.48 -14.09
C TRP A 137 3.46 2.48 -14.61
N ALA A 138 3.03 3.70 -14.93
CA ALA A 138 3.94 4.78 -15.36
C ALA A 138 4.66 5.46 -14.18
N TYR A 139 4.08 5.36 -12.97
CA TYR A 139 4.55 6.02 -11.76
C TYR A 139 4.81 5.00 -10.64
N GLY A 140 5.11 5.50 -9.44
CA GLY A 140 5.42 4.68 -8.26
C GLY A 140 6.91 4.60 -7.95
N ALA A 141 7.24 3.77 -6.97
CA ALA A 141 8.60 3.49 -6.55
C ALA A 141 9.39 2.70 -7.61
N LYS A 142 8.66 1.94 -8.44
CA LYS A 142 9.19 1.09 -9.51
C LYS A 142 8.35 1.27 -10.79
N PRO A 143 8.49 2.41 -11.51
CA PRO A 143 7.85 2.60 -12.80
C PRO A 143 8.18 1.43 -13.75
N GLY A 144 7.19 0.98 -14.52
CA GLY A 144 7.29 -0.22 -15.36
C GLY A 144 6.80 -1.52 -14.70
N SER A 145 6.40 -1.49 -13.42
CA SER A 145 5.79 -2.64 -12.76
C SER A 145 4.46 -3.04 -13.42
N SER A 146 4.15 -4.33 -13.47
CA SER A 146 2.93 -4.84 -14.12
C SER A 146 1.66 -4.36 -13.43
N LYS A 147 0.63 -4.00 -14.20
CA LYS A 147 -0.74 -3.79 -13.67
C LYS A 147 -1.50 -5.10 -13.45
N ASN A 148 -1.04 -6.21 -14.02
CA ASN A 148 -1.68 -7.53 -13.90
C ASN A 148 -1.33 -8.26 -12.59
N ALA A 149 -0.60 -7.60 -11.70
CA ALA A 149 -0.19 -8.17 -10.43
C ALA A 149 -0.26 -7.14 -9.31
N ALA A 150 -0.51 -7.63 -8.10
CA ALA A 150 -0.45 -6.84 -6.88
C ALA A 150 0.00 -7.72 -5.71
N THR A 151 0.27 -7.10 -4.57
CA THR A 151 0.56 -7.80 -3.33
C THR A 151 -0.20 -7.15 -2.17
N GLY A 152 -0.32 -7.88 -1.07
CA GLY A 152 -0.98 -7.43 0.15
C GLY A 152 -2.38 -8.02 0.36
N PRO A 153 -2.90 -7.99 1.59
CA PRO A 153 -4.18 -8.62 1.97
C PRO A 153 -5.42 -7.94 1.38
N VAL A 154 -5.25 -6.78 0.76
CA VAL A 154 -6.27 -6.09 -0.06
C VAL A 154 -5.61 -5.61 -1.34
N ALA A 155 -6.34 -5.67 -2.45
CA ALA A 155 -5.86 -5.26 -3.76
C ALA A 155 -6.99 -4.63 -4.58
N ALA A 156 -6.64 -3.93 -5.67
CA ALA A 156 -7.61 -3.40 -6.61
C ALA A 156 -7.05 -3.46 -8.04
N HIS A 157 -7.92 -3.67 -9.02
CA HIS A 157 -7.58 -3.73 -10.44
C HIS A 157 -8.65 -3.07 -11.29
N VAL A 158 -8.27 -2.53 -12.45
CA VAL A 158 -9.20 -2.02 -13.46
C VAL A 158 -9.10 -2.89 -14.71
N PHE A 159 -10.14 -3.65 -15.00
CA PHE A 159 -10.26 -4.39 -16.25
C PHE A 159 -10.80 -3.48 -17.34
N GLU A 160 -9.92 -3.00 -18.20
CA GLU A 160 -10.28 -2.03 -19.25
C GLU A 160 -10.93 -2.65 -20.47
N THR A 161 -10.65 -3.93 -20.73
CA THR A 161 -11.14 -4.64 -21.91
C THR A 161 -12.30 -5.57 -21.53
N PRO A 162 -13.29 -5.76 -22.42
CA PRO A 162 -14.34 -6.75 -22.22
C PRO A 162 -13.76 -8.16 -22.26
N GLY A 163 -14.24 -9.05 -21.39
CA GLY A 163 -13.68 -10.39 -21.29
C GLY A 163 -14.06 -11.11 -20.02
N THR A 164 -13.53 -12.32 -19.86
CA THR A 164 -13.64 -13.11 -18.65
C THR A 164 -12.24 -13.36 -18.10
N TYR A 165 -12.01 -12.93 -16.87
CA TYR A 165 -10.69 -12.94 -16.23
C TYR A 165 -10.72 -13.90 -15.04
N THR A 166 -9.66 -14.70 -14.88
CA THR A 166 -9.47 -15.54 -13.70
C THR A 166 -8.49 -14.84 -12.77
N VAL A 167 -9.01 -14.31 -11.67
CA VAL A 167 -8.20 -13.67 -10.63
C VAL A 167 -7.77 -14.74 -9.64
N THR A 168 -6.47 -14.86 -9.43
CA THR A 168 -5.87 -15.83 -8.51
C THR A 168 -5.19 -15.09 -7.36
N LEU A 169 -5.53 -15.49 -6.13
CA LEU A 169 -4.81 -15.14 -4.92
C LEU A 169 -3.93 -16.32 -4.52
N THR A 170 -2.66 -16.05 -4.24
CA THR A 170 -1.74 -16.99 -3.60
C THR A 170 -1.26 -16.39 -2.28
N VAL A 171 -1.35 -17.17 -1.21
CA VAL A 171 -0.95 -16.80 0.14
C VAL A 171 0.19 -17.70 0.58
N PHE A 172 1.21 -17.12 1.20
CA PHE A 172 2.43 -17.80 1.67
C PHE A 172 2.73 -17.43 3.12
N ASP A 173 3.04 -18.43 3.95
CA ASP A 173 3.36 -18.27 5.38
C ASP A 173 4.88 -18.35 5.69
N GLY A 174 5.73 -18.45 4.67
CA GLY A 174 7.16 -18.70 4.81
C GLY A 174 7.57 -20.16 4.58
N THR A 175 6.61 -21.10 4.63
CA THR A 175 6.82 -22.55 4.46
C THR A 175 5.86 -23.16 3.44
N TYR A 176 4.57 -22.88 3.56
CA TYR A 176 3.48 -23.40 2.75
C TYR A 176 2.84 -22.29 1.93
N SER A 177 2.34 -22.66 0.76
CA SER A 177 1.51 -21.78 -0.07
C SER A 177 0.13 -22.40 -0.29
N ALA A 178 -0.90 -21.58 -0.26
CA ALA A 178 -2.25 -21.93 -0.69
C ALA A 178 -2.78 -20.90 -1.69
N SER A 179 -3.54 -21.37 -2.67
CA SER A 179 -4.14 -20.49 -3.69
C SER A 179 -5.63 -20.72 -3.81
N THR A 180 -6.35 -19.67 -4.17
CA THR A 180 -7.76 -19.72 -4.57
C THR A 180 -7.99 -18.75 -5.72
N ASN A 181 -9.08 -18.91 -6.46
CA ASN A 181 -9.38 -18.05 -7.59
C ASN A 181 -10.88 -17.73 -7.69
N THR A 182 -11.18 -16.68 -8.44
CA THR A 182 -12.54 -16.27 -8.81
C THR A 182 -12.55 -15.76 -10.24
N THR A 183 -13.72 -15.76 -10.86
CA THR A 183 -13.91 -15.19 -12.20
C THR A 183 -14.53 -13.81 -12.14
N ILE A 184 -14.02 -12.88 -12.96
CA ILE A 184 -14.59 -11.56 -13.20
C ILE A 184 -15.06 -11.47 -14.66
N THR A 185 -16.32 -11.09 -14.89
CA THR A 185 -16.91 -10.94 -16.22
C THR A 185 -17.11 -9.46 -16.55
N VAL A 186 -16.38 -8.98 -17.55
CA VAL A 186 -16.37 -7.59 -17.98
C VAL A 186 -17.16 -7.46 -19.28
N GLN A 187 -18.23 -6.67 -19.24
CA GLN A 187 -19.15 -6.49 -20.35
C GLN A 187 -18.64 -5.45 -21.34
N ASP A 188 -18.98 -5.65 -22.61
CA ASP A 188 -18.61 -4.75 -23.70
C ASP A 188 -19.44 -3.45 -23.66
N PRO A 189 -18.82 -2.26 -23.47
CA PRO A 189 -19.54 -0.99 -23.49
C PRO A 189 -20.24 -0.72 -24.82
N GLU A 190 -19.75 -1.25 -25.95
CA GLU A 190 -20.45 -1.11 -27.24
C GLU A 190 -21.77 -1.85 -27.28
N THR A 191 -21.88 -2.95 -26.52
CA THR A 191 -23.13 -3.71 -26.41
C THR A 191 -24.06 -3.09 -25.35
N VAL A 192 -23.52 -2.73 -24.18
CA VAL A 192 -24.34 -2.20 -23.06
C VAL A 192 -24.95 -0.84 -23.39
N PHE A 193 -24.18 0.03 -24.06
CA PHE A 193 -24.62 1.39 -24.41
C PHE A 193 -24.98 1.54 -25.89
N ALA A 194 -25.37 0.45 -26.57
CA ALA A 194 -25.67 0.47 -28.00
C ALA A 194 -26.74 1.52 -28.39
N GLY A 195 -26.64 2.04 -29.61
CA GLY A 195 -27.61 2.98 -30.17
C GLY A 195 -27.71 4.27 -29.36
N THR A 196 -28.94 4.69 -29.06
CA THR A 196 -29.25 5.97 -28.38
C THR A 196 -28.84 6.02 -26.91
N ASN A 197 -28.30 4.92 -26.36
CA ASN A 197 -27.68 4.94 -25.03
C ASN A 197 -26.27 5.55 -25.06
N THR A 198 -25.68 5.72 -26.25
CA THR A 198 -24.45 6.49 -26.47
C THR A 198 -24.78 7.85 -27.07
N LEU A 199 -24.18 8.90 -26.52
CA LEU A 199 -24.21 10.25 -27.06
C LEU A 199 -22.81 10.74 -27.36
N CYS A 200 -22.63 11.40 -28.50
CA CYS A 200 -21.39 12.05 -28.91
C CYS A 200 -21.58 13.55 -29.00
N PHE A 201 -20.82 14.27 -28.20
CA PHE A 201 -20.83 15.73 -28.11
C PHE A 201 -19.67 16.32 -28.91
N SER A 202 -19.97 17.29 -29.78
CA SER A 202 -18.94 18.06 -30.50
C SER A 202 -19.30 19.54 -30.59
N THR A 203 -18.29 20.39 -30.44
CA THR A 203 -18.41 21.83 -30.68
C THR A 203 -18.43 22.16 -32.17
N SER A 204 -17.69 21.39 -32.98
CA SER A 204 -17.55 21.58 -34.43
C SER A 204 -18.54 20.76 -35.27
N ALA A 205 -19.50 20.06 -34.63
CA ALA A 205 -20.39 19.09 -35.27
C ALA A 205 -19.65 17.96 -36.02
N ASN A 206 -18.47 17.59 -35.53
CA ASN A 206 -17.68 16.51 -36.11
C ASN A 206 -17.87 15.23 -35.30
N TYR A 207 -18.42 14.20 -35.92
CA TYR A 207 -18.74 12.92 -35.26
C TYR A 207 -17.91 11.74 -35.79
N THR A 208 -16.85 12.02 -36.55
CA THR A 208 -15.92 10.97 -37.00
C THR A 208 -15.32 10.25 -35.80
N GLY A 209 -15.44 8.93 -35.78
CA GLY A 209 -15.01 8.05 -34.68
C GLY A 209 -16.01 7.92 -33.52
N CYS A 210 -17.21 8.47 -33.66
CA CYS A 210 -18.32 8.21 -32.75
C CYS A 210 -18.86 6.77 -32.96
N PRO A 211 -19.27 6.05 -31.90
CA PRO A 211 -19.88 4.72 -32.03
C PRO A 211 -21.12 4.69 -32.93
N ALA A 212 -21.33 3.57 -33.62
CA ALA A 212 -22.43 3.43 -34.57
C ALA A 212 -23.81 3.52 -33.87
N GLY A 213 -24.71 4.31 -34.45
CA GLY A 213 -26.08 4.50 -33.93
C GLY A 213 -26.18 5.42 -32.71
N ALA A 214 -25.07 6.02 -32.27
CA ALA A 214 -25.06 7.00 -31.20
C ALA A 214 -25.80 8.29 -31.61
N THR A 215 -26.38 8.97 -30.62
CA THR A 215 -26.99 10.28 -30.82
C THR A 215 -25.91 11.35 -30.92
N HIS A 216 -26.01 12.20 -31.94
CA HIS A 216 -25.09 13.32 -32.16
C HIS A 216 -25.66 14.60 -31.56
N VAL A 217 -24.87 15.30 -30.74
CA VAL A 217 -25.29 16.56 -30.11
C VAL A 217 -24.21 17.62 -30.35
N GLN A 218 -24.60 18.71 -31.01
CA GLN A 218 -23.70 19.86 -31.15
C GLN A 218 -23.89 20.78 -29.94
N THR A 219 -22.84 20.91 -29.13
CA THR A 219 -22.83 21.79 -27.97
C THR A 219 -21.40 22.14 -27.60
N SER A 220 -21.21 23.34 -27.07
CA SER A 220 -19.98 23.75 -26.40
C SER A 220 -20.12 23.80 -24.88
N ASP A 221 -21.30 23.51 -24.34
CA ASP A 221 -21.58 23.57 -22.90
C ASP A 221 -21.45 22.16 -22.28
N PHE A 222 -20.45 22.01 -21.41
CA PHE A 222 -20.20 20.77 -20.68
C PHE A 222 -21.32 20.44 -19.70
N ALA A 223 -21.81 21.44 -18.97
CA ALA A 223 -22.83 21.24 -17.95
C ALA A 223 -24.15 20.79 -18.59
N SER A 224 -24.57 21.44 -19.66
CA SER A 224 -25.77 21.04 -20.41
C SER A 224 -25.62 19.64 -21.02
N ALA A 225 -24.44 19.30 -21.56
CA ALA A 225 -24.16 17.96 -22.08
C ALA A 225 -24.33 16.84 -21.02
N ILE A 226 -24.03 17.14 -19.75
CA ILE A 226 -24.25 16.19 -18.64
C ILE A 226 -25.69 16.27 -18.12
N ASN A 227 -26.15 17.46 -17.74
CA ASN A 227 -27.41 17.67 -17.03
C ASN A 227 -28.63 17.22 -17.86
N ASP A 228 -28.61 17.47 -19.17
CA ASP A 228 -29.73 17.15 -20.05
C ASP A 228 -29.77 15.66 -20.44
N TYR A 229 -28.63 14.96 -20.36
CA TYR A 229 -28.47 13.63 -20.96
C TYR A 229 -27.99 12.53 -20.01
N HIS A 230 -27.58 12.83 -18.79
CA HIS A 230 -27.27 11.79 -17.81
C HIS A 230 -28.54 11.01 -17.47
N ASP A 231 -28.42 9.69 -17.47
CA ASP A 231 -29.52 8.78 -17.18
C ASP A 231 -28.95 7.44 -16.72
N THR A 232 -29.84 6.52 -16.33
CA THR A 232 -29.46 5.11 -16.16
C THR A 232 -29.03 4.53 -17.51
N ASN A 233 -28.00 3.69 -17.49
CA ASN A 233 -27.46 3.01 -18.68
C ASN A 233 -27.04 3.98 -19.80
N ARG A 234 -26.14 4.92 -19.49
CA ARG A 234 -25.80 6.01 -20.40
C ARG A 234 -24.30 6.19 -20.61
N ARG A 235 -23.90 6.42 -21.87
CA ARG A 235 -22.51 6.72 -22.26
C ARG A 235 -22.44 8.09 -22.95
N LEU A 236 -21.76 9.02 -22.31
CA LEU A 236 -21.58 10.41 -22.73
C LEU A 236 -20.14 10.59 -23.22
N LEU A 237 -19.94 10.73 -24.54
CA LEU A 237 -18.61 10.82 -25.15
C LEU A 237 -18.37 12.19 -25.74
N PHE A 238 -17.25 12.80 -25.39
CA PHE A 238 -16.85 14.11 -25.89
C PHE A 238 -15.74 13.97 -26.93
N ARG A 239 -15.77 14.80 -27.97
CA ARG A 239 -14.79 14.70 -29.05
C ARG A 239 -13.39 15.08 -28.57
N ARG A 240 -12.42 14.21 -28.83
CA ARG A 240 -10.99 14.49 -28.59
C ARG A 240 -10.53 15.78 -29.28
N GLY A 241 -9.74 16.57 -28.56
CA GLY A 241 -9.16 17.83 -29.02
C GLY A 241 -10.11 19.03 -29.00
N GLU A 242 -11.34 18.89 -28.50
CA GLU A 242 -12.28 20.00 -28.35
C GLU A 242 -12.42 20.44 -26.88
N THR A 243 -12.72 21.72 -26.69
CA THR A 243 -12.97 22.32 -25.37
C THR A 243 -14.46 22.58 -25.18
N PHE A 244 -14.99 22.11 -24.06
CA PHE A 244 -16.35 22.30 -23.60
C PHE A 244 -16.33 23.20 -22.35
N ILE A 245 -17.11 24.27 -22.40
CA ILE A 245 -17.18 25.28 -21.36
C ILE A 245 -18.09 24.79 -20.23
N ALA A 246 -17.57 24.76 -19.01
CA ALA A 246 -18.31 24.46 -17.80
C ALA A 246 -18.64 25.76 -17.06
N ALA A 247 -19.68 26.47 -17.51
CA ALA A 247 -20.18 27.67 -16.82
C ALA A 247 -20.98 27.34 -15.53
N SER A 248 -21.34 26.06 -15.36
CA SER A 248 -21.95 25.50 -14.15
C SER A 248 -21.50 24.04 -13.99
N SER A 249 -21.89 23.39 -12.89
CA SER A 249 -21.59 21.97 -12.66
C SER A 249 -22.39 21.06 -13.59
N GLY A 250 -21.72 20.09 -14.21
CA GLY A 250 -22.39 18.89 -14.72
C GLY A 250 -22.72 17.98 -13.54
N ILE A 251 -23.98 17.59 -13.35
CA ILE A 251 -24.46 16.87 -12.17
C ILE A 251 -24.95 15.48 -12.59
N ILE A 252 -24.30 14.45 -12.07
CA ILE A 252 -24.77 13.07 -12.18
C ILE A 252 -25.68 12.77 -10.99
N SER A 253 -26.97 12.61 -11.25
CA SER A 253 -28.00 12.32 -10.24
C SER A 253 -28.72 10.98 -10.44
N LYS A 254 -28.27 10.16 -11.40
CA LYS A 254 -28.86 8.88 -11.77
C LYS A 254 -27.86 7.77 -11.55
N THR A 255 -28.32 6.61 -11.11
CA THR A 255 -27.48 5.40 -11.00
C THR A 255 -27.14 4.88 -12.37
N GLY A 256 -25.91 4.37 -12.52
CA GLY A 256 -25.39 3.76 -13.72
C GLY A 256 -25.95 2.35 -14.03
N PRO A 257 -25.27 1.57 -14.90
CA PRO A 257 -23.92 1.83 -15.39
C PRO A 257 -23.85 3.11 -16.23
N GLY A 258 -22.80 3.89 -16.05
CA GLY A 258 -22.61 5.12 -16.81
C GLY A 258 -21.14 5.42 -17.13
N ILE A 259 -20.89 6.06 -18.27
CA ILE A 259 -19.57 6.49 -18.72
C ILE A 259 -19.63 7.96 -19.14
N ILE A 260 -18.70 8.76 -18.64
CA ILE A 260 -18.26 10.01 -19.24
C ILE A 260 -16.86 9.76 -19.81
N GLY A 261 -16.70 9.96 -21.12
CA GLY A 261 -15.47 9.60 -21.81
C GLY A 261 -15.22 10.41 -23.07
N ALA A 262 -14.30 9.91 -23.91
CA ALA A 262 -13.91 10.56 -25.15
C ALA A 262 -14.19 9.69 -26.38
N TYR A 263 -14.36 10.32 -27.54
CA TYR A 263 -14.39 9.64 -28.85
C TYR A 263 -13.52 10.35 -29.89
N GLY A 264 -13.29 9.66 -31.01
CA GLY A 264 -12.49 10.17 -32.12
C GLY A 264 -11.02 9.76 -32.07
N THR A 265 -10.30 10.06 -33.14
CA THR A 265 -8.86 9.75 -33.28
C THR A 265 -8.04 10.98 -32.92
N GLY A 266 -7.08 10.85 -32.00
CA GLY A 266 -6.21 11.95 -31.59
C GLY A 266 -5.62 11.71 -30.21
N THR A 267 -4.47 12.32 -29.91
CA THR A 267 -3.82 12.18 -28.60
C THR A 267 -4.32 13.20 -27.58
N LEU A 268 -4.85 14.34 -28.03
CA LEU A 268 -5.42 15.37 -27.16
C LEU A 268 -6.76 14.91 -26.57
N LEU A 269 -6.93 15.12 -25.27
CA LEU A 269 -8.17 14.82 -24.55
C LEU A 269 -9.22 15.90 -24.85
N PRO A 270 -10.52 15.60 -24.78
CA PRO A 270 -11.53 16.64 -24.60
C PRO A 270 -11.29 17.39 -23.28
N ILE A 271 -11.53 18.70 -23.28
CA ILE A 271 -11.28 19.57 -22.12
C ILE A 271 -12.61 20.07 -21.56
N ALA A 272 -12.87 19.87 -20.27
CA ALA A 272 -13.90 20.58 -19.51
C ALA A 272 -13.24 21.77 -18.84
N LYS A 273 -13.52 22.96 -19.34
CA LYS A 273 -12.87 24.20 -18.91
C LYS A 273 -13.86 25.10 -18.19
N ILE A 274 -13.54 25.48 -16.96
CA ILE A 274 -14.39 26.40 -16.21
C ILE A 274 -14.27 27.85 -16.73
N THR A 275 -15.35 28.64 -16.63
CA THR A 275 -15.31 30.07 -16.94
C THR A 275 -14.68 30.88 -15.79
N THR A 276 -14.22 32.10 -16.06
CA THR A 276 -13.71 33.02 -15.03
C THR A 276 -14.81 33.70 -14.21
N ASP A 277 -16.05 33.69 -14.74
CA ASP A 277 -17.20 34.40 -14.17
C ASP A 277 -18.02 33.47 -13.24
N ILE A 278 -17.37 32.92 -12.21
CA ILE A 278 -18.03 32.06 -11.22
C ILE A 278 -18.44 32.91 -10.00
N PRO A 279 -19.65 32.72 -9.44
CA PRO A 279 -20.08 33.50 -8.28
C PRO A 279 -19.20 33.22 -7.04
N ALA A 280 -18.65 34.28 -6.44
CA ALA A 280 -17.78 34.18 -5.26
C ALA A 280 -18.38 33.40 -4.07
N GLY A 281 -17.56 32.55 -3.44
CA GLY A 281 -17.86 31.94 -2.13
C GLY A 281 -18.51 30.55 -2.14
N GLY A 282 -18.67 29.91 -3.30
CA GLY A 282 -19.16 28.53 -3.41
C GLY A 282 -18.05 27.50 -3.64
N LYS A 283 -18.24 26.26 -3.18
CA LYS A 283 -17.45 25.09 -3.63
C LYS A 283 -18.03 24.65 -4.98
N TYR A 284 -17.28 24.81 -6.07
CA TYR A 284 -17.79 24.52 -7.43
C TYR A 284 -17.11 23.29 -8.04
N PRO A 285 -17.73 22.10 -7.98
CA PRO A 285 -17.28 20.96 -8.77
C PRO A 285 -17.59 21.17 -10.25
N ILE A 286 -16.61 21.03 -11.14
CA ILE A 286 -16.86 21.02 -12.60
C ILE A 286 -17.77 19.84 -12.96
N LEU A 287 -17.46 18.67 -12.38
CA LEU A 287 -18.33 17.50 -12.40
C LEU A 287 -18.74 17.11 -10.98
N GLN A 288 -20.04 17.13 -10.71
CA GLN A 288 -20.63 16.71 -9.46
C GLN A 288 -21.17 15.28 -9.56
N ILE A 289 -20.80 14.46 -8.58
CA ILE A 289 -21.33 13.10 -8.41
C ILE A 289 -22.31 13.10 -7.24
N SER A 290 -23.53 12.60 -7.49
CA SER A 290 -24.62 12.60 -6.53
C SER A 290 -25.03 14.02 -6.11
N GLY A 291 -25.99 14.12 -5.21
CA GLY A 291 -26.49 15.38 -4.69
C GLY A 291 -27.26 15.18 -3.39
N ARG A 292 -27.55 16.31 -2.73
CA ARG A 292 -28.36 16.37 -1.52
C ARG A 292 -29.63 15.50 -1.58
N ASP A 293 -30.37 15.61 -2.68
CA ASP A 293 -31.67 14.94 -2.83
C ASP A 293 -31.61 13.63 -3.63
N THR A 294 -30.41 13.23 -4.05
CA THR A 294 -30.15 12.00 -4.82
C THR A 294 -28.94 11.23 -4.28
N PRO A 295 -28.91 10.90 -2.97
CA PRO A 295 -27.84 10.09 -2.40
C PRO A 295 -27.89 8.65 -2.92
N GLY A 296 -26.75 7.97 -2.88
CA GLY A 296 -26.64 6.54 -3.15
C GLY A 296 -26.64 6.17 -4.64
N ILE A 297 -26.22 7.08 -5.53
CA ILE A 297 -26.03 6.70 -6.93
C ILE A 297 -24.80 5.81 -7.09
N GLY A 298 -24.82 4.96 -8.12
CA GLY A 298 -23.80 3.94 -8.31
C GLY A 298 -23.23 3.84 -9.72
N ASP A 299 -22.08 3.20 -9.86
CA ASP A 299 -21.58 2.57 -11.09
C ASP A 299 -21.30 3.55 -12.24
N TRP A 300 -20.52 4.60 -11.97
CA TRP A 300 -20.08 5.58 -12.97
C TRP A 300 -18.58 5.53 -13.23
N ARG A 301 -18.19 5.74 -14.50
CA ARG A 301 -16.80 5.98 -14.90
C ARG A 301 -16.64 7.38 -15.49
N VAL A 302 -15.59 8.07 -15.10
CA VAL A 302 -15.13 9.32 -15.70
C VAL A 302 -13.72 9.07 -16.21
N MET A 303 -13.53 9.13 -17.52
CA MET A 303 -12.27 8.69 -18.12
C MET A 303 -11.83 9.49 -19.34
N ASP A 304 -10.53 9.45 -19.62
CA ASP A 304 -9.92 10.01 -20.83
C ASP A 304 -10.31 11.47 -21.08
N PHE A 305 -10.17 12.30 -20.03
CA PHE A 305 -10.64 13.68 -20.01
C PHE A 305 -9.60 14.63 -19.43
N GLU A 306 -9.62 15.89 -19.85
CA GLU A 306 -8.89 16.98 -19.21
C GLU A 306 -9.86 17.93 -18.51
N ILE A 307 -9.55 18.31 -17.27
CA ILE A 307 -10.30 19.28 -16.48
C ILE A 307 -9.38 20.47 -16.19
N ASP A 308 -9.74 21.61 -16.78
CA ASP A 308 -8.99 22.86 -16.68
C ASP A 308 -9.75 23.84 -15.76
N GLY A 309 -9.15 24.13 -14.60
CA GLY A 309 -9.70 25.06 -13.62
C GLY A 309 -9.47 26.53 -13.95
N SER A 310 -8.88 26.87 -15.09
CA SER A 310 -8.68 28.26 -15.58
C SER A 310 -7.93 29.19 -14.61
N SER A 311 -7.23 28.62 -13.64
CA SER A 311 -6.49 29.34 -12.60
C SER A 311 -7.31 30.32 -11.75
N VAL A 312 -8.60 30.07 -11.52
CA VAL A 312 -9.45 30.99 -10.73
C VAL A 312 -9.09 30.87 -9.23
N GLN A 313 -8.40 31.88 -8.68
CA GLN A 313 -7.79 31.82 -7.33
C GLN A 313 -8.78 31.88 -6.15
N ASP A 314 -9.98 32.43 -6.33
CA ASP A 314 -10.91 32.74 -5.22
C ASP A 314 -12.19 31.86 -5.17
N GLN A 315 -12.28 30.82 -5.99
CA GLN A 315 -13.57 30.14 -6.29
C GLN A 315 -13.63 28.65 -5.91
N MET A 316 -12.68 28.14 -5.12
CA MET A 316 -12.66 26.76 -4.59
C MET A 316 -13.01 25.67 -5.63
N VAL A 317 -12.53 25.84 -6.87
CA VAL A 317 -12.90 24.99 -8.02
C VAL A 317 -12.42 23.56 -7.81
N THR A 318 -13.36 22.63 -7.75
CA THR A 318 -13.07 21.19 -7.65
C THR A 318 -13.20 20.55 -9.02
N GLY A 319 -12.29 19.67 -9.41
CA GLY A 319 -12.41 18.94 -10.67
C GLY A 319 -13.61 18.00 -10.65
N ILE A 320 -13.55 16.98 -9.79
CA ILE A 320 -14.65 16.04 -9.54
C ILE A 320 -15.00 16.06 -8.06
N GLY A 321 -16.22 16.47 -7.73
CA GLY A 321 -16.68 16.58 -6.34
C GLY A 321 -17.94 15.78 -6.09
N SER A 322 -18.12 15.29 -4.88
CA SER A 322 -19.38 14.72 -4.42
C SER A 322 -20.17 15.71 -3.58
N MET A 323 -21.48 15.77 -3.81
CA MET A 323 -22.44 16.46 -2.95
C MET A 323 -23.46 15.50 -2.31
N GLY A 324 -23.24 14.20 -2.45
CA GLY A 324 -24.08 13.15 -1.88
C GLY A 324 -23.41 11.79 -1.94
N ALA A 325 -23.93 10.80 -1.20
CA ALA A 325 -23.33 9.47 -1.14
C ALA A 325 -23.29 8.82 -2.53
N PHE A 326 -22.26 8.04 -2.81
CA PHE A 326 -22.17 7.26 -4.04
C PHE A 326 -21.40 5.96 -3.80
N ASP A 327 -21.66 5.00 -4.67
CA ASP A 327 -20.93 3.74 -4.75
C ASP A 327 -20.31 3.57 -6.14
N GLN A 328 -19.20 2.83 -6.27
CA GLN A 328 -18.70 2.37 -7.57
C GLN A 328 -18.37 3.51 -8.56
N LEU A 329 -17.60 4.51 -8.13
CA LEU A 329 -17.05 5.56 -8.98
C LEU A 329 -15.63 5.21 -9.44
N LEU A 330 -15.37 5.21 -10.75
CA LEU A 330 -14.02 5.11 -11.31
C LEU A 330 -13.64 6.44 -11.99
N VAL A 331 -12.53 7.02 -11.56
CA VAL A 331 -11.82 8.10 -12.26
C VAL A 331 -10.58 7.50 -12.90
N LEU A 332 -10.50 7.47 -14.22
CA LEU A 332 -9.44 6.75 -14.96
C LEU A 332 -8.81 7.64 -16.04
N ARG A 333 -7.50 7.89 -15.96
CA ARG A 333 -6.79 8.73 -16.94
C ARG A 333 -7.41 10.11 -17.13
N VAL A 334 -7.62 10.80 -16.03
CA VAL A 334 -8.09 12.19 -16.05
C VAL A 334 -6.90 13.11 -15.76
N ASN A 335 -6.68 14.08 -16.63
CA ASN A 335 -5.74 15.18 -16.42
C ASN A 335 -6.48 16.32 -15.73
N MET A 336 -6.00 16.80 -14.58
CA MET A 336 -6.58 17.95 -13.90
C MET A 336 -5.50 18.94 -13.50
N HIS A 337 -5.66 20.20 -13.87
CA HIS A 337 -4.71 21.26 -13.56
C HIS A 337 -5.43 22.59 -13.33
N ASP A 338 -4.70 23.55 -12.76
CA ASP A 338 -5.21 24.90 -12.48
C ASP A 338 -6.47 24.91 -11.60
N ILE A 339 -6.61 23.88 -10.76
CA ILE A 339 -7.78 23.63 -9.91
C ILE A 339 -7.41 23.66 -8.42
N TRP A 340 -8.38 24.12 -7.62
CA TRP A 340 -8.28 24.18 -6.16
C TRP A 340 -8.20 22.78 -5.54
N ARG A 341 -9.13 21.88 -5.89
CA ARG A 341 -9.16 20.47 -5.46
C ARG A 341 -9.32 19.53 -6.66
N GLY A 342 -8.58 18.43 -6.70
CA GLY A 342 -8.71 17.40 -7.74
C GLY A 342 -10.01 16.61 -7.64
N VAL A 343 -9.97 15.55 -6.83
CA VAL A 343 -11.14 14.70 -6.54
C VAL A 343 -11.51 14.80 -5.07
N GLY A 344 -12.78 15.06 -4.77
CA GLY A 344 -13.26 15.30 -3.41
C GLY A 344 -14.53 14.53 -3.05
N ALA A 345 -14.46 13.71 -2.01
CA ALA A 345 -15.58 13.03 -1.38
C ALA A 345 -15.33 12.90 0.13
N GLY A 346 -15.63 13.97 0.88
CA GLY A 346 -15.42 14.06 2.33
C GLY A 346 -16.64 13.63 3.14
N LEU A 347 -16.44 13.29 4.40
CA LEU A 347 -17.51 13.01 5.36
C LEU A 347 -18.31 14.26 5.73
N ASP A 348 -17.66 15.43 5.69
CA ASP A 348 -18.24 16.73 6.05
C ASP A 348 -19.60 16.95 5.37
N ILE A 349 -19.69 16.67 4.07
CA ILE A 349 -20.91 16.88 3.30
C ILE A 349 -22.00 15.85 3.64
N LEU A 350 -21.63 14.59 3.90
CA LEU A 350 -22.59 13.53 4.25
C LEU A 350 -23.17 13.76 5.65
N ASN A 351 -22.30 14.11 6.61
CA ASN A 351 -22.69 14.51 7.95
C ASN A 351 -23.62 15.72 7.91
N TYR A 352 -23.29 16.73 7.11
CA TYR A 352 -24.11 17.92 6.98
C TYR A 352 -25.53 17.58 6.53
N TRP A 353 -25.70 16.82 5.43
CA TRP A 353 -27.03 16.49 4.92
C TRP A 353 -27.86 15.63 5.87
N ASN A 354 -27.26 14.59 6.45
CA ASN A 354 -27.97 13.72 7.41
C ASN A 354 -28.47 14.48 8.64
N ASN A 355 -27.77 15.54 9.06
CA ASN A 355 -28.16 16.35 10.22
C ASN A 355 -28.97 17.62 9.86
N ASN A 356 -29.17 17.94 8.57
CA ASN A 356 -29.86 19.15 8.11
C ASN A 356 -31.05 18.85 7.16
N GLY A 357 -31.82 17.81 7.47
CA GLY A 357 -33.12 17.56 6.83
C GLY A 357 -33.07 16.82 5.49
N SER A 358 -31.92 16.27 5.10
CA SER A 358 -31.76 15.40 3.93
C SER A 358 -31.05 14.08 4.34
N PRO A 359 -31.72 13.20 5.11
CA PRO A 359 -31.13 11.93 5.55
C PRO A 359 -31.03 10.91 4.41
N GLY A 360 -30.17 9.90 4.59
CA GLY A 360 -29.99 8.79 3.65
C GLY A 360 -28.60 8.72 3.01
N HIS A 361 -27.69 9.59 3.43
CA HIS A 361 -26.31 9.59 2.96
C HIS A 361 -25.49 8.53 3.71
N THR A 362 -25.15 7.45 3.03
CA THR A 362 -24.24 6.41 3.52
C THR A 362 -22.78 6.75 3.21
N ILE A 363 -21.85 6.09 3.89
CA ILE A 363 -20.42 6.21 3.58
C ILE A 363 -20.14 5.75 2.14
N PHE A 364 -19.26 6.46 1.44
CA PHE A 364 -18.84 6.11 0.09
C PHE A 364 -18.22 4.71 0.03
N ASP A 365 -18.45 3.99 -1.07
CA ASP A 365 -17.93 2.64 -1.23
C ASP A 365 -17.43 2.35 -2.65
N GLN A 366 -16.41 1.50 -2.76
CA GLN A 366 -15.88 0.98 -4.03
C GLN A 366 -15.47 2.08 -5.03
N TRP A 367 -14.70 3.07 -4.63
CA TRP A 367 -14.27 4.13 -5.54
C TRP A 367 -12.77 4.18 -5.78
N ALA A 368 -12.41 4.51 -7.02
CA ALA A 368 -11.05 4.38 -7.51
C ALA A 368 -10.61 5.62 -8.31
N VAL A 369 -9.40 6.09 -8.05
CA VAL A 369 -8.70 7.09 -8.87
C VAL A 369 -7.44 6.44 -9.44
N VAL A 370 -7.37 6.29 -10.76
CA VAL A 370 -6.40 5.44 -11.44
C VAL A 370 -5.77 6.14 -12.63
N ASP A 371 -4.45 6.00 -12.80
CA ASP A 371 -3.66 6.53 -13.94
C ASP A 371 -3.91 8.02 -14.24
N SER A 372 -4.25 8.80 -13.22
CA SER A 372 -4.63 10.21 -13.38
C SER A 372 -3.46 11.14 -13.05
N TYR A 373 -3.45 12.30 -13.69
CA TYR A 373 -2.46 13.36 -13.50
C TYR A 373 -3.17 14.56 -12.88
N ILE A 374 -2.86 14.92 -11.64
CA ILE A 374 -3.56 15.98 -10.92
C ILE A 374 -2.55 16.93 -10.29
N THR A 375 -2.51 18.16 -10.77
CA THR A 375 -1.63 19.20 -10.24
C THR A 375 -2.39 20.35 -9.60
N ALA A 376 -1.72 21.07 -8.69
CA ALA A 376 -2.23 22.27 -8.07
C ALA A 376 -2.33 23.48 -9.01
N LEU A 377 -3.09 24.46 -8.54
CA LEU A 377 -3.16 25.82 -9.06
C LEU A 377 -1.83 26.56 -8.80
N PRO A 378 -1.15 27.08 -9.83
CA PRO A 378 0.09 27.85 -9.65
C PRO A 378 -0.09 29.12 -8.80
N GLY A 379 0.88 29.41 -7.93
CA GLY A 379 1.00 30.71 -7.24
C GLY A 379 0.23 30.86 -5.92
N CYS A 380 -0.21 29.75 -5.32
CA CYS A 380 -1.02 29.72 -4.10
C CYS A 380 -0.27 30.02 -2.78
N ASN A 381 0.62 31.01 -2.78
CA ASN A 381 1.76 31.06 -1.84
C ASN A 381 1.50 31.77 -0.50
N SER A 382 0.30 31.75 0.07
CA SER A 382 0.06 32.45 1.35
C SER A 382 0.09 31.50 2.56
N PRO A 383 1.04 31.67 3.50
CA PRO A 383 1.04 30.94 4.77
C PRO A 383 -0.29 31.11 5.50
N GLY A 384 -0.93 30.01 5.88
CA GLY A 384 -2.23 30.02 6.58
C GLY A 384 -3.45 30.27 5.68
N ASN A 385 -3.28 30.36 4.37
CA ASN A 385 -4.39 30.49 3.42
C ASN A 385 -4.65 29.13 2.75
N TYR A 386 -5.74 28.46 3.12
CA TYR A 386 -6.20 27.17 2.58
C TYR A 386 -6.71 27.26 1.13
N ASN A 387 -6.22 28.23 0.35
CA ASN A 387 -6.70 28.58 -0.98
C ASN A 387 -6.18 27.63 -2.08
N CYS A 388 -5.49 26.53 -1.74
CA CYS A 388 -5.26 25.40 -2.64
C CYS A 388 -5.32 24.10 -1.87
N ASP A 389 -6.28 23.27 -2.23
CA ASP A 389 -6.70 22.13 -1.43
C ASP A 389 -6.04 20.82 -1.87
N TRP A 390 -6.67 19.71 -1.50
CA TRP A 390 -6.23 18.36 -1.79
C TRP A 390 -6.22 18.01 -3.28
N ARG A 391 -5.22 17.23 -3.72
CA ARG A 391 -5.35 16.55 -5.04
C ARG A 391 -6.41 15.45 -4.93
N ILE A 392 -6.39 14.69 -3.83
CA ILE A 392 -7.46 13.74 -3.48
C ILE A 392 -7.84 13.92 -2.01
N TYR A 393 -9.12 14.18 -1.78
CA TYR A 393 -9.74 14.17 -0.44
C TYR A 393 -10.82 13.11 -0.41
N LEU A 394 -10.66 12.14 0.50
CA LEU A 394 -11.44 10.92 0.44
C LEU A 394 -11.97 10.46 1.80
N ALA A 395 -13.14 9.88 1.77
CA ALA A 395 -13.64 8.97 2.77
C ALA A 395 -14.24 7.76 2.07
N GLY A 396 -14.22 6.59 2.72
CA GLY A 396 -14.93 5.44 2.17
C GLY A 396 -14.44 4.08 2.60
N LYS A 397 -15.13 3.08 2.06
CA LYS A 397 -14.77 1.67 2.13
C LYS A 397 -14.30 1.20 0.76
N ARG A 398 -13.37 0.25 0.73
CA ARG A 398 -12.92 -0.42 -0.52
C ARG A 398 -12.46 0.60 -1.57
N SER A 399 -11.69 1.59 -1.13
CA SER A 399 -11.21 2.69 -1.98
C SER A 399 -9.79 2.44 -2.48
N SER A 400 -9.48 2.88 -3.70
CA SER A 400 -8.15 2.69 -4.28
C SER A 400 -7.60 3.92 -5.01
N VAL A 401 -6.33 4.25 -4.76
CA VAL A 401 -5.57 5.29 -5.46
C VAL A 401 -4.38 4.62 -6.11
N LEU A 402 -4.43 4.42 -7.44
CA LEU A 402 -3.48 3.56 -8.17
C LEU A 402 -2.79 4.30 -9.32
N GLY A 403 -1.46 4.25 -9.40
CA GLY A 403 -0.78 4.66 -10.63
C GLY A 403 -0.89 6.14 -10.96
N ASN A 404 -1.16 7.02 -10.01
CA ASN A 404 -1.39 8.44 -10.27
C ASN A 404 -0.11 9.28 -10.14
N PHE A 405 -0.09 10.44 -10.78
CA PHE A 405 0.84 11.53 -10.49
C PHE A 405 0.07 12.68 -9.82
N LEU A 406 0.35 12.91 -8.54
CA LEU A 406 -0.34 13.90 -7.71
C LEU A 406 0.70 14.86 -7.12
N ASP A 407 0.60 16.15 -7.46
CA ASP A 407 1.65 17.11 -7.13
C ASP A 407 1.10 18.50 -6.81
N ASN A 408 1.51 19.06 -5.67
CA ASN A 408 1.14 20.40 -5.24
C ASN A 408 2.09 21.52 -5.71
N GLN A 409 3.10 21.19 -6.53
CA GLN A 409 3.99 22.13 -7.24
C GLN A 409 4.72 23.17 -6.35
N ASP A 410 4.97 22.86 -5.07
CA ASP A 410 5.59 23.76 -4.07
C ASP A 410 4.83 25.08 -3.84
N THR A 411 3.55 25.17 -4.23
CA THR A 411 2.79 26.42 -4.19
C THR A 411 2.16 26.72 -2.83
N GLY A 412 2.63 26.14 -1.72
CA GLY A 412 1.97 26.31 -0.41
C GLY A 412 0.60 25.61 -0.25
N GLY A 413 0.28 24.62 -1.11
CA GLY A 413 -1.01 23.90 -1.09
C GLY A 413 -1.26 22.97 0.11
N SER A 414 -2.43 22.33 0.16
CA SER A 414 -2.85 21.44 1.26
C SER A 414 -2.11 20.07 1.26
N HIS A 415 -2.70 19.02 1.83
CA HIS A 415 -2.21 17.65 1.67
C HIS A 415 -2.31 17.21 0.20
N VAL A 416 -1.53 16.22 -0.23
CA VAL A 416 -1.68 15.63 -1.58
C VAL A 416 -2.84 14.64 -1.57
N VAL A 417 -2.77 13.62 -0.71
CA VAL A 417 -3.84 12.67 -0.42
C VAL A 417 -4.23 12.80 1.04
N ARG A 418 -5.48 13.15 1.33
CA ARG A 418 -6.04 13.14 2.69
C ARG A 418 -7.25 12.23 2.76
N SER A 419 -7.26 11.39 3.80
CA SER A 419 -8.37 10.52 4.12
C SER A 419 -8.90 10.78 5.53
N GLU A 420 -10.18 11.11 5.62
CA GLU A 420 -10.90 11.27 6.90
C GLU A 420 -11.38 9.95 7.47
N TYR A 421 -11.65 8.98 6.60
CA TYR A 421 -12.02 7.63 6.98
C TYR A 421 -11.72 6.69 5.83
N MET A 422 -10.90 5.67 6.07
CA MET A 422 -10.61 4.64 5.07
C MET A 422 -10.64 3.27 5.73
N ARG A 423 -11.52 2.41 5.22
CA ARG A 423 -11.56 1.00 5.60
C ARG A 423 -11.38 0.12 4.39
N LYS A 424 -10.40 -0.78 4.43
CA LYS A 424 -9.98 -1.60 3.27
C LYS A 424 -9.56 -0.69 2.12
N GLY A 425 -8.36 -0.13 2.23
CA GLY A 425 -7.85 0.86 1.28
C GLY A 425 -6.55 0.43 0.61
N VAL A 426 -6.35 0.84 -0.64
CA VAL A 426 -5.11 0.61 -1.38
C VAL A 426 -4.59 1.93 -1.95
N ILE A 427 -3.41 2.36 -1.53
CA ILE A 427 -2.69 3.49 -2.12
C ILE A 427 -1.41 2.92 -2.71
N SER A 428 -1.35 2.76 -4.04
CA SER A 428 -0.23 2.05 -4.65
C SER A 428 0.23 2.56 -6.00
N ASN A 429 1.54 2.41 -6.28
CA ASN A 429 2.16 2.79 -7.55
C ASN A 429 1.98 4.27 -7.93
N ASN A 430 1.77 5.16 -6.94
CA ASN A 430 1.61 6.60 -7.19
C ASN A 430 2.95 7.35 -7.06
N SER A 431 3.06 8.48 -7.76
CA SER A 431 4.00 9.55 -7.43
C SER A 431 3.24 10.66 -6.69
N LEU A 432 3.56 10.85 -5.41
CA LEU A 432 2.90 11.80 -4.52
C LEU A 432 3.92 12.84 -4.07
N ALA A 433 3.70 14.12 -4.40
CA ALA A 433 4.78 15.08 -4.30
C ALA A 433 4.37 16.43 -3.70
N ARG A 434 5.29 16.96 -2.89
CA ARG A 434 5.43 18.38 -2.58
C ARG A 434 4.20 19.02 -1.93
N ALA A 435 3.68 18.35 -0.90
CA ALA A 435 2.68 18.94 -0.01
C ALA A 435 3.15 20.31 0.51
N GLY A 436 2.22 21.23 0.76
CA GLY A 436 2.58 22.55 1.27
C GLY A 436 2.86 22.54 2.77
N ASP A 437 3.13 23.73 3.30
CA ASP A 437 3.63 23.92 4.66
C ASP A 437 2.67 23.36 5.72
N PHE A 438 3.22 22.67 6.71
CA PHE A 438 2.50 21.90 7.73
C PHE A 438 1.55 20.79 7.21
N GLN A 439 1.58 20.47 5.92
CA GLN A 439 0.76 19.41 5.32
C GLN A 439 1.57 18.18 4.91
N LEU A 440 0.90 17.20 4.30
CA LEU A 440 1.42 15.83 4.16
C LEU A 440 1.13 15.31 2.76
N ALA A 441 2.04 14.52 2.19
CA ALA A 441 1.78 13.78 0.96
C ALA A 441 0.67 12.74 1.18
N ILE A 442 0.65 12.08 2.35
CA ILE A 442 -0.44 11.22 2.78
C ILE A 442 -0.83 11.57 4.21
N LYS A 443 -2.10 11.90 4.42
CA LYS A 443 -2.72 11.99 5.74
C LYS A 443 -3.83 10.95 5.84
N LEU A 444 -3.71 10.04 6.80
CA LEU A 444 -4.78 9.11 7.16
C LEU A 444 -5.18 9.35 8.60
N HIS A 445 -6.44 9.74 8.80
CA HIS A 445 -7.09 9.77 10.10
C HIS A 445 -8.43 9.01 10.03
N SER A 446 -9.20 9.03 11.11
CA SER A 446 -10.53 8.41 11.21
C SER A 446 -11.53 9.46 11.67
N THR A 447 -12.78 9.06 11.82
CA THR A 447 -13.79 9.88 12.50
C THR A 447 -13.49 10.00 14.00
N ILE A 448 -14.02 11.06 14.61
CA ILE A 448 -13.81 11.33 16.04
C ILE A 448 -14.46 10.21 16.87
N TRP A 449 -13.68 9.65 17.79
CA TRP A 449 -14.04 8.53 18.63
C TRP A 449 -15.11 8.91 19.67
N GLY A 450 -16.20 8.16 19.70
CA GLY A 450 -17.18 8.22 20.79
C GLY A 450 -18.08 9.45 20.84
N VAL A 451 -18.20 10.22 19.75
CA VAL A 451 -19.15 11.35 19.70
C VAL A 451 -20.59 10.82 19.62
N ALA A 452 -21.38 11.01 20.68
CA ALA A 452 -22.79 10.63 20.72
C ALA A 452 -23.68 11.71 20.07
N GLY A 453 -24.72 11.30 19.33
CA GLY A 453 -25.76 12.22 18.82
C GLY A 453 -25.47 12.88 17.47
N VAL A 454 -24.33 12.61 16.84
CA VAL A 454 -24.08 12.96 15.43
C VAL A 454 -24.33 11.71 14.58
N SER A 455 -25.16 11.82 13.55
CA SER A 455 -25.26 10.76 12.54
C SER A 455 -23.97 10.75 11.72
N ASP A 456 -23.07 9.83 12.06
CA ASP A 456 -21.82 9.59 11.32
C ASP A 456 -22.02 8.39 10.36
N PRO A 457 -21.99 8.58 9.04
CA PRO A 457 -22.09 7.51 8.05
C PRO A 457 -21.02 6.42 8.18
N ALA A 458 -19.86 6.75 8.76
CA ALA A 458 -18.83 5.75 9.06
C ALA A 458 -19.18 4.89 10.27
N GLY A 459 -19.96 5.43 11.21
CA GLY A 459 -20.36 4.84 12.49
C GLY A 459 -19.59 5.41 13.68
N THR A 460 -20.17 5.37 14.88
CA THR A 460 -19.50 5.83 16.10
C THR A 460 -18.43 4.83 16.56
N GLY A 461 -17.25 5.33 16.93
CA GLY A 461 -16.18 4.48 17.49
C GLY A 461 -15.53 3.56 16.45
N THR A 462 -15.36 4.07 15.23
CA THR A 462 -14.75 3.32 14.13
C THR A 462 -13.30 3.69 13.90
N TYR A 463 -12.54 2.71 13.40
CA TYR A 463 -11.17 2.91 12.94
C TYR A 463 -11.15 3.14 11.43
N SER A 464 -10.21 3.95 10.99
CA SER A 464 -9.59 3.74 9.69
C SER A 464 -8.68 2.51 9.81
N GLU A 465 -8.93 1.49 9.00
CA GLU A 465 -8.29 0.19 9.18
C GLU A 465 -8.14 -0.62 7.90
N GLN A 466 -7.18 -1.55 7.92
CA GLN A 466 -6.92 -2.49 6.82
C GLN A 466 -6.48 -1.77 5.55
N VAL A 467 -5.48 -0.89 5.66
CA VAL A 467 -4.98 -0.09 4.54
C VAL A 467 -3.59 -0.52 4.14
N VAL A 468 -3.36 -0.68 2.83
CA VAL A 468 -2.05 -0.96 2.24
C VAL A 468 -1.58 0.28 1.50
N ILE A 469 -0.44 0.83 1.93
CA ILE A 469 0.29 1.90 1.27
C ILE A 469 1.56 1.29 0.69
N ALA A 470 1.58 0.99 -0.60
CA ALA A 470 2.67 0.22 -1.17
C ALA A 470 3.17 0.68 -2.53
N ASP A 471 4.47 0.53 -2.78
CA ASP A 471 5.07 0.77 -4.10
C ASP A 471 4.93 2.22 -4.61
N ASN A 472 4.75 3.19 -3.71
CA ASN A 472 4.64 4.62 -4.06
C ASN A 472 6.01 5.32 -4.03
N LYS A 473 6.19 6.31 -4.90
CA LYS A 473 7.22 7.35 -4.74
C LYS A 473 6.60 8.52 -3.98
N ILE A 474 7.13 8.86 -2.82
CA ILE A 474 6.58 9.89 -1.93
C ILE A 474 7.65 10.94 -1.67
N ILE A 475 7.41 12.15 -2.17
CA ILE A 475 8.38 13.24 -2.23
C ILE A 475 7.95 14.32 -1.25
N GLY A 476 8.79 14.58 -0.24
CA GLY A 476 8.64 15.75 0.62
C GLY A 476 8.78 17.05 -0.18
N GLY A 477 8.10 18.10 0.24
CA GLY A 477 8.23 19.46 -0.27
C GLY A 477 8.70 20.40 0.82
N ILE A 478 7.94 21.47 1.02
CA ILE A 478 8.17 22.47 2.09
C ILE A 478 7.51 22.08 3.42
N ASN A 479 6.92 20.89 3.50
CA ASN A 479 6.35 20.32 4.71
C ASN A 479 7.41 19.71 5.63
N PRO A 480 7.23 19.81 6.96
CA PRO A 480 8.09 19.12 7.91
C PRO A 480 7.92 17.60 7.83
N TRP A 481 6.71 17.07 7.70
CA TRP A 481 6.45 15.63 7.75
C TRP A 481 5.88 15.10 6.46
N THR A 482 6.38 13.99 5.95
CA THR A 482 5.95 13.49 4.64
C THR A 482 4.60 12.79 4.70
N ILE A 483 4.41 11.88 5.66
CA ILE A 483 3.13 11.23 5.93
C ILE A 483 2.80 11.21 7.43
N SER A 484 1.52 11.15 7.76
CA SER A 484 1.05 10.92 9.13
C SER A 484 -0.14 9.96 9.14
N LEU A 485 -0.01 8.92 9.95
CA LEU A 485 -1.01 7.87 10.16
C LEU A 485 -1.51 7.97 11.61
N GLY A 486 -2.62 8.66 11.83
CA GLY A 486 -3.09 9.03 13.17
C GLY A 486 -3.96 10.28 13.16
N PRO A 487 -4.35 10.79 14.33
CA PRO A 487 -5.33 11.86 14.46
C PRO A 487 -4.90 13.15 13.74
N GLN A 488 -5.87 13.91 13.25
CA GLN A 488 -5.67 15.13 12.48
C GLN A 488 -4.99 16.23 13.29
N ASP A 489 -5.23 16.27 14.59
CA ASP A 489 -4.73 17.26 15.53
C ASP A 489 -4.63 16.67 16.94
N GLU A 490 -4.15 17.48 17.89
CA GLU A 490 -3.89 17.02 19.26
C GLU A 490 -5.16 16.88 20.12
N ILE A 491 -6.31 17.38 19.67
CA ILE A 491 -7.55 17.45 20.45
C ILE A 491 -8.61 16.46 19.99
N SER A 492 -8.45 15.87 18.81
CA SER A 492 -9.35 14.88 18.22
C SER A 492 -8.85 13.45 18.51
N ASP A 493 -9.64 12.63 19.21
CA ASP A 493 -9.38 11.19 19.32
C ASP A 493 -9.85 10.52 18.04
N GLU A 494 -8.96 10.34 17.06
CA GLU A 494 -9.26 9.66 15.79
C GLU A 494 -8.31 8.49 15.62
N ARG A 495 -8.86 7.27 15.54
CA ARG A 495 -8.06 6.05 15.69
C ARG A 495 -7.81 5.34 14.37
N VAL A 496 -6.56 4.97 14.15
CA VAL A 496 -6.09 4.27 12.94
C VAL A 496 -5.41 2.97 13.37
N ARG A 497 -5.69 1.86 12.66
CA ARG A 497 -5.03 0.59 12.92
C ARG A 497 -4.88 -0.29 11.68
N ASP A 498 -4.16 -1.40 11.78
CA ASP A 498 -4.04 -2.41 10.71
C ASP A 498 -3.56 -1.81 9.39
N ILE A 499 -2.41 -1.14 9.45
CA ILE A 499 -1.80 -0.47 8.30
C ILE A 499 -0.54 -1.21 7.88
N ILE A 500 -0.37 -1.41 6.58
CA ILE A 500 0.88 -1.87 5.98
C ILE A 500 1.47 -0.74 5.14
N VAL A 501 2.67 -0.32 5.47
CA VAL A 501 3.48 0.63 4.68
C VAL A 501 4.65 -0.15 4.11
N GLU A 502 4.62 -0.44 2.80
CA GLU A 502 5.54 -1.40 2.23
C GLU A 502 6.11 -1.02 0.85
N ARG A 503 7.42 -1.23 0.65
CA ARG A 503 8.10 -0.99 -0.66
C ARG A 503 7.92 0.42 -1.24
N ASN A 504 7.71 1.42 -0.39
CA ASN A 504 7.65 2.81 -0.83
C ASN A 504 9.05 3.41 -0.88
N TRP A 505 9.23 4.38 -1.77
CA TRP A 505 10.44 5.19 -1.86
C TRP A 505 10.14 6.63 -1.43
N PHE A 506 10.73 7.02 -0.30
CA PHE A 506 10.64 8.36 0.25
C PHE A 506 11.87 9.19 -0.12
N THR A 507 11.66 10.44 -0.54
CA THR A 507 12.73 11.42 -0.75
C THR A 507 12.38 12.73 -0.05
N ALA A 508 13.35 13.33 0.64
CA ALA A 508 13.16 14.60 1.34
C ALA A 508 13.00 15.79 0.38
N GLY A 509 12.15 16.74 0.78
CA GLY A 509 12.21 18.12 0.31
C GLY A 509 13.02 18.98 1.30
N SER A 510 13.25 20.24 0.96
CA SER A 510 14.15 21.13 1.72
C SER A 510 13.74 21.36 3.17
N ALA A 511 12.44 21.31 3.47
CA ALA A 511 11.93 21.47 4.83
C ALA A 511 11.60 20.14 5.53
N SER A 512 11.76 19.01 4.84
CA SER A 512 11.42 17.71 5.40
C SER A 512 12.29 17.38 6.60
N GLN A 513 11.63 16.99 7.69
CA GLN A 513 12.21 16.61 8.99
C GLN A 513 11.99 15.13 9.29
N LEU A 514 10.80 14.64 8.92
CA LEU A 514 10.32 13.30 9.19
C LEU A 514 9.64 12.73 7.95
N HIS A 515 9.93 11.48 7.59
CA HIS A 515 9.13 10.82 6.55
C HIS A 515 7.81 10.28 7.10
N MET A 516 7.83 9.48 8.16
CA MET A 516 6.64 8.76 8.63
C MET A 516 6.36 9.03 10.09
N HIS A 517 5.29 9.77 10.36
CA HIS A 517 4.72 9.88 11.70
C HIS A 517 3.65 8.81 11.92
N ILE A 518 3.80 8.00 12.98
CA ILE A 518 2.99 6.81 13.24
C ILE A 518 2.35 6.90 14.62
N ASN A 519 1.06 7.24 14.65
CA ASN A 519 0.18 7.09 15.82
C ASN A 519 -0.93 6.05 15.55
N SER A 520 -0.70 5.15 14.59
CA SER A 520 -1.57 3.99 14.32
C SER A 520 -1.10 2.76 15.09
N SER A 521 -2.04 1.93 15.52
CA SER A 521 -1.73 0.63 16.17
C SER A 521 -1.80 -0.52 15.18
N GLU A 522 -1.24 -1.68 15.50
CA GLU A 522 -1.26 -2.83 14.59
C GLU A 522 -0.66 -2.48 13.22
N THR A 523 0.48 -1.79 13.19
CA THR A 523 1.07 -1.26 11.95
C THR A 523 2.35 -2.00 11.59
N THR A 524 2.51 -2.37 10.32
CA THR A 524 3.73 -2.96 9.77
C THR A 524 4.36 -2.03 8.74
N ILE A 525 5.63 -1.68 8.93
CA ILE A 525 6.44 -0.82 8.07
C ILE A 525 7.60 -1.66 7.57
N ARG A 526 7.59 -2.07 6.31
CA ARG A 526 8.63 -2.97 5.79
C ARG A 526 9.11 -2.69 4.38
N ASN A 527 10.35 -3.06 4.09
CA ASN A 527 10.94 -2.94 2.76
C ASN A 527 10.88 -1.50 2.18
N ASN A 528 10.76 -0.45 3.00
CA ASN A 528 10.75 0.92 2.48
C ASN A 528 12.18 1.45 2.33
N ILE A 529 12.38 2.34 1.36
CA ILE A 529 13.61 3.12 1.20
C ILE A 529 13.31 4.57 1.61
N CYS A 530 14.00 5.07 2.63
CA CYS A 530 13.98 6.48 3.04
C CYS A 530 15.28 7.15 2.65
N ASN A 531 15.21 8.13 1.74
CA ASN A 531 16.33 9.01 1.41
C ASN A 531 16.07 10.43 1.93
N LEU A 532 16.69 10.75 3.06
CA LEU A 532 16.53 12.02 3.78
C LEU A 532 17.52 13.10 3.30
N THR A 533 18.30 12.82 2.26
CA THR A 533 19.28 13.76 1.71
C THR A 533 18.60 15.06 1.27
N GLY A 534 19.11 16.20 1.74
CA GLY A 534 18.57 17.53 1.46
C GLY A 534 17.48 18.00 2.43
N GLY A 535 17.03 17.15 3.37
CA GLY A 535 16.07 17.52 4.41
C GLY A 535 16.68 18.39 5.52
N ALA A 536 15.80 19.05 6.28
CA ALA A 536 16.14 19.89 7.42
C ALA A 536 16.50 19.08 8.68
N TYR A 537 15.81 17.96 8.91
CA TYR A 537 16.14 16.93 9.91
C TYR A 537 15.97 15.56 9.28
N HIS A 538 16.73 14.56 9.75
CA HIS A 538 16.80 13.27 9.07
C HIS A 538 16.24 12.13 9.93
N THR A 539 14.93 12.18 10.22
CA THR A 539 14.20 11.06 10.83
C THR A 539 13.36 10.32 9.78
N CYS A 540 13.49 8.99 9.65
CA CYS A 540 12.64 8.25 8.70
C CYS A 540 11.31 7.86 9.34
N VAL A 541 11.31 7.18 10.49
CA VAL A 541 10.09 6.74 11.18
C VAL A 541 10.07 7.31 12.59
N SER A 542 8.94 7.88 13.00
CA SER A 542 8.65 8.24 14.38
C SER A 542 7.36 7.55 14.82
N VAL A 543 7.43 6.82 15.93
CA VAL A 543 6.28 6.14 16.54
C VAL A 543 6.01 6.79 17.89
N ASP A 544 4.96 7.60 17.96
CA ASP A 544 4.61 8.35 19.15
C ASP A 544 3.10 8.60 19.22
N ARG A 545 2.64 8.95 20.42
CA ARG A 545 1.29 9.42 20.67
C ARG A 545 1.14 10.87 20.22
N TRP A 546 0.04 11.14 19.52
CA TRP A 546 -0.36 12.49 19.16
C TRP A 546 -1.58 12.93 19.97
N GLY A 547 -1.38 13.94 20.83
CA GLY A 547 -2.48 14.55 21.58
C GLY A 547 -3.28 13.59 22.45
N VAL A 548 -4.62 13.68 22.35
CA VAL A 548 -5.57 12.91 23.16
C VAL A 548 -5.82 11.48 22.67
N ALA A 549 -5.43 11.15 21.44
CA ALA A 549 -5.60 9.78 20.93
C ALA A 549 -4.75 8.79 21.74
N PRO A 550 -5.15 7.51 21.83
CA PRO A 550 -4.33 6.49 22.49
C PRO A 550 -2.93 6.39 21.88
N ALA A 551 -1.95 6.04 22.73
CA ALA A 551 -0.61 5.71 22.27
C ALA A 551 -0.65 4.54 21.26
N PRO A 552 0.18 4.56 20.20
CA PRO A 552 0.25 3.45 19.27
C PRO A 552 0.79 2.20 19.97
N ALA A 553 0.21 1.05 19.61
CA ALA A 553 0.60 -0.25 20.12
C ALA A 553 0.87 -1.23 18.98
N ASN A 554 1.78 -2.18 19.21
CA ASN A 554 2.03 -3.31 18.32
C ASN A 554 2.51 -2.89 16.91
N VAL A 555 3.49 -1.97 16.86
CA VAL A 555 4.12 -1.52 15.60
C VAL A 555 5.31 -2.42 15.25
N ARG A 556 5.45 -2.77 13.98
CA ARG A 556 6.51 -3.63 13.42
C ARG A 556 7.28 -2.88 12.34
N ILE A 557 8.59 -2.76 12.49
CA ILE A 557 9.46 -2.04 11.55
C ILE A 557 10.56 -3.01 11.09
N TYR A 558 10.41 -3.53 9.87
CA TYR A 558 11.24 -4.63 9.36
C TYR A 558 11.92 -4.29 8.04
N ASN A 559 13.20 -4.60 7.90
CA ASN A 559 13.85 -4.62 6.57
C ASN A 559 13.69 -3.30 5.80
N ASN A 560 13.73 -2.15 6.45
CA ASN A 560 13.75 -0.84 5.77
C ASN A 560 15.19 -0.37 5.58
N THR A 561 15.44 0.43 4.54
CA THR A 561 16.74 1.09 4.30
C THR A 561 16.61 2.59 4.51
N PHE A 562 17.43 3.16 5.39
CA PHE A 562 17.46 4.56 5.75
C PHE A 562 18.78 5.19 5.31
N TYR A 563 18.73 6.32 4.61
CA TYR A 563 19.93 6.98 4.10
C TYR A 563 19.83 8.50 4.19
N SER A 564 20.95 9.15 4.55
CA SER A 564 21.13 10.59 4.38
C SER A 564 22.55 10.89 3.91
N GLY A 565 22.67 11.57 2.78
CA GLY A 565 23.92 12.15 2.28
C GLY A 565 24.16 13.57 2.78
N SER A 566 23.41 14.05 3.78
CA SER A 566 23.49 15.40 4.31
C SER A 566 24.13 15.44 5.70
N THR A 567 24.67 16.61 6.06
CA THR A 567 25.17 16.88 7.43
C THR A 567 24.01 17.12 8.40
N GLY A 568 24.23 16.90 9.69
CA GLY A 568 23.26 17.18 10.75
C GLY A 568 22.96 15.94 11.60
N ASP A 569 21.80 15.93 12.22
CA ASP A 569 21.30 14.80 13.00
C ASP A 569 20.64 13.75 12.10
N PHE A 570 20.78 12.48 12.48
CA PHE A 570 20.15 11.37 11.77
C PHE A 570 19.59 10.35 12.77
N VAL A 571 18.32 10.00 12.60
CA VAL A 571 17.63 8.98 13.38
C VAL A 571 16.87 8.05 12.43
N GLY A 572 17.24 6.77 12.38
CA GLY A 572 16.51 5.79 11.58
C GLY A 572 15.06 5.65 12.05
N VAL A 573 14.91 5.30 13.34
CA VAL A 573 13.62 5.13 14.02
C VAL A 573 13.62 5.87 15.35
N GLU A 574 12.64 6.71 15.56
CA GLU A 574 12.36 7.39 16.82
C GLU A 574 11.14 6.76 17.51
N ILE A 575 11.26 6.46 18.80
CA ILE A 575 10.21 5.83 19.61
C ILE A 575 9.89 6.71 20.83
N GLY A 576 8.72 7.33 20.81
CA GLY A 576 8.17 8.09 21.93
C GLY A 576 7.27 7.24 22.83
N ALA A 577 6.11 7.78 23.17
CA ALA A 577 5.05 7.10 23.91
C ALA A 577 4.37 6.04 23.03
N ALA A 578 4.98 4.86 22.94
CA ALA A 578 4.45 3.70 22.23
C ALA A 578 4.62 2.41 23.06
N THR A 579 3.84 1.38 22.73
CA THR A 579 3.92 0.08 23.40
C THR A 579 4.11 -1.08 22.42
N ALA A 580 4.90 -2.08 22.84
CA ALA A 580 5.16 -3.30 22.09
C ALA A 580 5.63 -3.05 20.65
N THR A 581 6.54 -2.09 20.44
CA THR A 581 7.16 -1.85 19.13
C THR A 581 8.29 -2.84 18.91
N ILE A 582 8.39 -3.42 17.71
CA ILE A 582 9.50 -4.28 17.31
C ILE A 582 10.21 -3.67 16.11
N VAL A 583 11.52 -3.50 16.21
CA VAL A 583 12.38 -2.95 15.15
C VAL A 583 13.45 -3.98 14.81
N ARG A 584 13.42 -4.55 13.60
CA ARG A 584 14.39 -5.59 13.18
C ARG A 584 14.86 -5.46 11.76
N ASN A 585 16.07 -5.95 11.50
CA ASN A 585 16.61 -6.14 10.15
C ASN A 585 16.68 -4.85 9.33
N ASN A 586 16.62 -3.67 9.93
CA ASN A 586 16.68 -2.42 9.19
C ASN A 586 18.15 -2.03 8.92
N LEU A 587 18.41 -1.35 7.81
CA LEU A 587 19.72 -0.88 7.40
C LEU A 587 19.75 0.65 7.41
N ALA A 588 20.78 1.27 7.97
CA ALA A 588 21.00 2.70 7.92
C ALA A 588 22.42 3.09 7.49
N SER A 589 22.54 4.21 6.78
CA SER A 589 23.81 4.83 6.42
C SER A 589 23.67 6.35 6.34
N ALA A 590 24.40 7.07 7.19
CA ALA A 590 24.44 8.54 7.19
C ALA A 590 25.89 9.03 7.37
N PRO A 591 26.72 8.96 6.31
CA PRO A 591 28.17 9.21 6.37
C PRO A 591 28.57 10.61 6.85
N PHE A 592 27.67 11.59 6.71
CA PHE A 592 27.95 12.99 7.04
C PHE A 592 27.19 13.48 8.28
N ALA A 593 26.37 12.62 8.90
CA ALA A 593 25.70 12.96 10.14
C ALA A 593 26.72 13.03 11.30
N THR A 594 26.50 13.95 12.24
CA THR A 594 27.42 14.16 13.36
C THR A 594 27.39 13.01 14.36
N ALA A 595 26.19 12.50 14.65
CA ALA A 595 25.96 11.37 15.55
C ALA A 595 24.76 10.56 15.04
N PRO A 596 24.92 9.76 13.98
CA PRO A 596 23.82 8.98 13.44
C PRO A 596 23.39 7.90 14.42
N VAL A 597 22.09 7.80 14.64
CA VAL A 597 21.48 6.82 15.52
C VAL A 597 20.53 5.94 14.73
N MET A 598 20.60 4.63 14.93
CA MET A 598 19.69 3.70 14.28
C MET A 598 18.29 3.77 14.91
N ILE A 599 18.23 3.67 16.23
CA ILE A 599 17.01 3.69 17.02
C ILE A 599 17.22 4.60 18.23
N ASN A 600 16.31 5.55 18.43
CA ASN A 600 16.31 6.46 19.58
C ASN A 600 14.96 6.39 20.30
N GLY A 601 14.95 6.01 21.57
CA GLY A 601 13.72 5.97 22.37
C GLY A 601 13.66 4.83 23.39
N MET A 602 12.65 4.87 24.26
CA MET A 602 12.44 3.87 25.32
C MET A 602 10.96 3.50 25.47
N GLY A 603 10.27 3.23 24.36
CA GLY A 603 8.89 2.73 24.37
C GLY A 603 8.74 1.46 25.21
N THR A 604 7.58 1.28 25.85
CA THR A 604 7.38 0.13 26.75
C THR A 604 7.30 -1.17 25.95
N GLY A 605 8.16 -2.14 26.26
CA GLY A 605 8.21 -3.41 25.51
C GLY A 605 8.82 -3.26 24.12
N LEU A 606 9.64 -2.23 23.88
CA LEU A 606 10.47 -2.10 22.67
C LEU A 606 11.41 -3.31 22.55
N VAL A 607 11.41 -3.95 21.38
CA VAL A 607 12.33 -5.04 21.04
C VAL A 607 13.13 -4.66 19.79
N GLU A 608 14.44 -4.77 19.89
CA GLU A 608 15.37 -4.42 18.83
C GLU A 608 16.30 -5.61 18.56
N SER A 609 16.47 -6.00 17.29
CA SER A 609 17.46 -7.01 16.92
C SER A 609 17.89 -6.88 15.46
N ASN A 610 19.16 -7.16 15.18
CA ASN A 610 19.70 -7.24 13.81
C ASN A 610 19.50 -5.97 12.96
N ASN A 611 19.41 -4.80 13.60
CA ASN A 611 19.45 -3.52 12.88
C ASN A 611 20.91 -3.13 12.64
N LEU A 612 21.24 -2.73 11.42
CA LEU A 612 22.60 -2.39 11.00
C LEU A 612 22.71 -0.90 10.68
N LEU A 613 23.58 -0.20 11.40
CA LEU A 613 24.04 1.14 11.03
C LEU A 613 25.48 1.05 10.53
N ASN A 614 25.70 1.39 9.25
CA ASN A 614 27.02 1.44 8.65
C ASN A 614 27.16 2.68 7.76
N ASN A 615 28.05 3.58 8.14
CA ASN A 615 28.24 4.88 7.50
C ASN A 615 29.23 4.87 6.33
N ILE A 616 29.41 3.71 5.67
CA ILE A 616 30.26 3.55 4.49
C ILE A 616 29.36 3.13 3.31
N PRO A 617 28.68 4.08 2.62
CA PRO A 617 27.73 3.74 1.57
C PRO A 617 28.33 2.89 0.44
N SER A 618 29.61 3.10 0.12
CA SER A 618 30.35 2.36 -0.92
C SER A 618 30.61 0.88 -0.58
N ALA A 619 30.40 0.48 0.68
CA ALA A 619 30.43 -0.92 1.12
C ALA A 619 29.04 -1.57 1.12
N LEU A 620 27.96 -0.77 1.12
CA LEU A 620 26.59 -1.25 1.23
C LEU A 620 25.87 -1.31 -0.13
N PHE A 621 25.93 -0.22 -0.89
CA PHE A 621 25.03 0.03 -2.00
C PHE A 621 25.71 -0.19 -3.35
N VAL A 622 24.91 -0.54 -4.37
CA VAL A 622 25.37 -0.70 -5.76
C VAL A 622 26.04 0.58 -6.27
N THR A 623 25.46 1.74 -5.97
CA THR A 623 25.99 3.06 -6.31
C THR A 623 26.17 3.91 -5.05
N SER A 624 27.24 4.70 -4.98
CA SER A 624 27.55 5.59 -3.84
C SER A 624 27.94 7.00 -4.32
N PRO A 625 27.22 8.06 -3.92
CA PRO A 625 26.01 8.04 -3.11
C PRO A 625 24.79 7.48 -3.88
N PRO A 626 23.86 6.76 -3.22
CA PRO A 626 22.63 6.32 -3.86
C PRO A 626 21.65 7.48 -4.06
N SER A 627 21.00 7.53 -5.22
CA SER A 627 20.08 8.61 -5.61
C SER A 627 18.79 8.13 -6.27
N ALA A 628 18.79 6.95 -6.87
CA ALA A 628 17.63 6.25 -7.41
C ALA A 628 17.39 4.93 -6.65
N THR A 629 16.19 4.35 -6.78
CA THR A 629 15.84 3.10 -6.08
C THR A 629 16.80 1.96 -6.40
N ALA A 630 17.21 1.80 -7.66
CA ALA A 630 18.16 0.78 -8.09
C ALA A 630 19.54 0.89 -7.41
N ASP A 631 19.94 2.09 -7.00
CA ASP A 631 21.22 2.30 -6.32
C ASP A 631 21.26 1.65 -4.93
N PHE A 632 20.10 1.53 -4.28
CA PHE A 632 19.97 0.96 -2.93
C PHE A 632 20.03 -0.56 -2.88
N GLY A 633 20.18 -1.24 -4.03
CA GLY A 633 20.51 -2.66 -4.05
C GLY A 633 21.80 -2.94 -3.27
N LEU A 634 21.92 -4.14 -2.69
CA LEU A 634 23.13 -4.51 -1.94
C LEU A 634 24.28 -4.82 -2.90
N LYS A 635 25.40 -4.13 -2.71
CA LYS A 635 26.65 -4.38 -3.43
C LYS A 635 27.06 -5.85 -3.31
N SER A 636 27.56 -6.42 -4.41
CA SER A 636 28.09 -7.78 -4.45
C SER A 636 29.42 -7.94 -3.71
N GLY A 637 29.72 -9.16 -3.28
CA GLY A 637 30.91 -9.49 -2.52
C GLY A 637 30.75 -9.18 -1.03
N ALA A 638 31.85 -8.80 -0.37
CA ALA A 638 31.84 -8.49 1.05
C ALA A 638 30.95 -7.27 1.33
N ASN A 639 29.80 -7.52 1.94
CA ASN A 639 28.82 -6.51 2.29
C ASN A 639 28.28 -6.80 3.71
N PRO A 640 28.41 -5.87 4.66
CA PRO A 640 28.04 -6.10 6.05
C PRO A 640 26.53 -6.26 6.27
N ALA A 641 25.68 -5.88 5.30
CA ALA A 641 24.24 -6.07 5.38
C ALA A 641 23.78 -7.47 4.96
N ARG A 642 24.63 -8.22 4.22
CA ARG A 642 24.30 -9.55 3.75
C ARG A 642 24.35 -10.57 4.88
N GLU A 643 23.37 -11.46 4.92
CA GLU A 643 23.21 -12.52 5.92
C GLU A 643 23.21 -11.98 7.37
N ALA A 644 22.91 -10.69 7.55
CA ALA A 644 22.96 -10.01 8.84
C ALA A 644 21.61 -9.98 9.56
N GLY A 645 20.53 -10.40 8.89
CA GLY A 645 19.17 -10.33 9.40
C GLY A 645 18.77 -11.51 10.28
N PHE A 646 17.75 -11.27 11.08
CA PHE A 646 17.06 -12.26 11.89
C PHE A 646 16.01 -12.99 11.04
N ALA A 647 16.08 -14.32 10.97
CA ALA A 647 15.25 -15.12 10.06
C ALA A 647 13.75 -15.13 10.41
N ASP A 648 13.39 -14.98 11.70
CA ASP A 648 11.99 -15.04 12.15
C ASP A 648 11.33 -13.65 12.09
N VAL A 649 11.16 -13.18 10.84
CA VAL A 649 10.34 -12.01 10.48
C VAL A 649 9.44 -12.36 9.28
N PRO A 650 8.18 -11.88 9.24
CA PRO A 650 7.26 -12.17 8.14
C PRO A 650 7.53 -11.25 6.93
N VAL A 651 8.71 -11.39 6.33
CA VAL A 651 9.15 -10.60 5.16
C VAL A 651 9.79 -11.54 4.15
N PHE A 652 8.99 -12.00 3.18
CA PHE A 652 9.37 -13.08 2.26
C PHE A 652 9.83 -12.59 0.88
N THR A 653 9.60 -11.31 0.57
CA THR A 653 10.13 -10.63 -0.61
C THR A 653 10.72 -9.27 -0.23
N ASP A 654 11.66 -8.77 -1.01
CA ASP A 654 12.32 -7.48 -0.81
C ASP A 654 11.61 -6.32 -1.55
N PHE A 655 12.22 -5.12 -1.53
CA PHE A 655 11.74 -3.95 -2.28
C PHE A 655 11.55 -4.22 -3.77
N PHE A 656 12.38 -5.06 -4.36
CA PHE A 656 12.41 -5.41 -5.78
C PHE A 656 11.60 -6.67 -6.11
N LEU A 657 10.89 -7.22 -5.12
CA LEU A 657 10.15 -8.50 -5.22
C LEU A 657 11.05 -9.73 -5.40
N THR A 658 12.31 -9.63 -4.99
CA THR A 658 13.22 -10.77 -4.89
C THR A 658 12.85 -11.58 -3.65
N THR A 659 12.70 -12.90 -3.77
CA THR A 659 12.38 -13.81 -2.66
C THR A 659 13.49 -13.78 -1.59
N ARG A 660 13.12 -13.93 -0.33
CA ARG A 660 14.02 -14.03 0.82
C ARG A 660 13.85 -15.37 1.55
N PRO A 661 14.94 -15.95 2.11
CA PRO A 661 16.32 -15.58 1.88
C PRO A 661 16.85 -16.13 0.54
N GLN A 662 17.78 -15.44 -0.12
CA GLN A 662 18.47 -16.01 -1.31
C GLN A 662 19.59 -16.99 -0.93
N ASN A 663 20.28 -16.76 0.20
CA ASN A 663 21.46 -17.54 0.62
C ASN A 663 21.25 -18.25 1.98
N GLY A 664 20.01 -18.55 2.35
CA GLY A 664 19.66 -19.26 3.59
C GLY A 664 19.56 -18.40 4.86
N VAL A 665 20.07 -17.16 4.82
CA VAL A 665 19.87 -16.13 5.86
C VAL A 665 19.38 -14.85 5.19
N ILE A 666 18.43 -14.16 5.84
CA ILE A 666 17.86 -12.92 5.33
C ILE A 666 18.84 -11.74 5.48
N ASP A 667 18.87 -10.86 4.50
CA ASP A 667 19.70 -9.65 4.55
C ASP A 667 19.05 -8.53 5.36
N ALA A 668 19.87 -7.66 5.94
CA ALA A 668 19.41 -6.41 6.54
C ALA A 668 19.08 -5.36 5.46
N GLY A 669 18.04 -4.58 5.69
CA GLY A 669 17.57 -3.52 4.79
C GLY A 669 16.52 -4.00 3.78
N ALA A 670 16.13 -3.08 2.91
CA ALA A 670 15.03 -3.23 1.96
C ALA A 670 15.37 -4.06 0.72
N ALA A 671 16.64 -4.37 0.48
CA ALA A 671 17.09 -5.16 -0.65
C ALA A 671 17.69 -6.48 -0.18
N GLU A 672 17.48 -7.54 -0.96
CA GLU A 672 18.15 -8.83 -0.82
C GLU A 672 19.26 -8.92 -1.89
N GLY A 673 20.45 -9.36 -1.50
CA GLY A 673 21.62 -9.52 -2.36
C GLY A 673 21.89 -10.97 -2.74
N LEU A 674 22.22 -11.20 -4.01
CA LEU A 674 22.77 -12.48 -4.50
C LEU A 674 24.22 -12.64 -4.15
#